data_AF-A0A813U968-F1
#
_entry.id   AF-A0A813U968-F1
#
_cell.length_a   1.000
_cell.length_b   1.000
_cell.length_c   1.000
_cell.angle_alpha   90.00
_cell.angle_beta   90.00
_cell.angle_gamma   90.00
#
_symmetry.space_group_name_H-M   'P 1'
#
loop_
_entity.id
_entity.type
_entity.pdbx_description
1 polymer ?
#
loop_
_entity_poly.entity_id
_entity_poly.type
_entity_poly.pdbx_seq_one_letter_code
_entity_poly.pdbx_strand_id
1 'polypeptide(L)'
;MLSKDKNVSVVISNRSITLTIRNGNINTTGRQPERATLKHLNIYDYYDIVEEIGNDTNMKIHVKTYTGLGREYDFDVDPSIIIGELKKSVGEKAGYSDPEMLWLVFDKEILYDEATLEDYDIQSDSALELVDRTERYRGFGGLIGLKFVDVSDNEALKRIGWSRTAPRWRRARHGLCLEGLCKNKKCEAYKGTVIMPIGYKKVSMLDDSLDKITKCPVCKEYVNPITCAFNNCWWRYDGVQNCKNGPSKKCSGDWRRADDAYHRFNEYQGEMITWKKLTLEAVKTRPTEILDIVLVDAQTMQTASRPPAVDVAATPPKNDRYSSGNDETEVERFAQPDKHWCPWKSNSCSNTLEIAGQGTVEIMQRKSVSFELQLSNKKDAYDQNAYSIILSVNQNEVKLSTSTGQSYTSTDTIYTLQSEDGYWHRYWISLFSIARNVKYGIGEVRPFFSVFDIELPENESQLMKEIYYLHFKVNNNDQMLTELKNLKEDFRIFIGTSPVLHELSLFVIPQEKYTLEHTTCHTAISELKLERPLRDLYYSVINFKLNTDEFPDLTDVIARSIKNPKGWCYKKLKEKAERFGKPNPKATYLRLTVGEQIGNAPGHTYVIEVWPPGHHSPIHNHSNAYAIIRVLSGEILVRLYPALTLNVNQYKPIEQICHEGRVTWLSPNLNQTHQLKHLDLYGKPCITIQCYMYGRDDRVHYEYFDYLSNDEHSIGHFDPKSDMDFHEFKERMRQEKQNIF
;
A
#
# COMPACT_ATOMS: atom_id res chain seq x y z
N MET A 1 -29.99 19.77 63.13
CA MET A 1 -29.21 20.32 64.27
C MET A 1 -27.75 20.13 63.89
N LEU A 2 -26.83 21.09 63.80
CA LEU A 2 -26.47 22.29 64.57
C LEU A 2 -25.91 23.32 63.56
N SER A 3 -26.20 24.63 63.58
CA SER A 3 -26.00 25.66 64.61
C SER A 3 -24.54 25.96 64.97
N LYS A 4 -23.76 26.54 64.04
CA LYS A 4 -22.70 27.51 64.39
C LYS A 4 -22.20 28.29 63.17
N ASP A 5 -22.37 29.61 63.23
CA ASP A 5 -21.73 30.55 62.33
C ASP A 5 -20.21 30.36 62.39
N LYS A 6 -19.55 30.28 61.23
CA LYS A 6 -18.09 30.20 61.13
C LYS A 6 -17.57 31.37 60.30
N ASN A 7 -16.51 32.00 60.83
CA ASN A 7 -15.75 33.03 60.14
C ASN A 7 -14.47 32.39 59.61
N VAL A 8 -14.20 32.57 58.32
CA VAL A 8 -13.00 32.07 57.65
C VAL A 8 -12.23 33.27 57.12
N SER A 9 -11.01 33.46 57.61
CA SER A 9 -10.13 34.54 57.16
C SER A 9 -9.24 34.05 56.04
N VAL A 10 -9.26 34.74 54.89
CA VAL A 10 -8.45 34.40 53.73
C VAL A 10 -7.56 35.58 53.39
N VAL A 11 -6.25 35.35 53.25
CA VAL A 11 -5.27 36.38 52.91
C VAL A 11 -4.96 36.30 51.43
N ILE A 12 -5.13 37.41 50.72
CA ILE A 12 -4.80 37.51 49.29
C ILE A 12 -3.85 38.70 49.12
N SER A 13 -2.66 38.43 48.60
CA SER A 13 -1.66 39.45 48.22
C SER A 13 -1.42 40.54 49.27
N ASN A 14 -1.04 40.13 50.48
CA ASN A 14 -0.69 40.97 51.65
C ASN A 14 -1.82 41.81 52.28
N ARG A 15 -3.10 41.50 52.04
CA ARG A 15 -4.22 41.99 52.87
C ARG A 15 -5.18 40.86 53.26
N SER A 16 -5.68 40.89 54.48
CA SER A 16 -6.65 39.91 54.98
C SER A 16 -8.08 40.34 54.63
N ILE A 17 -8.87 39.42 54.07
CA ILE A 17 -10.32 39.57 53.89
C ILE A 17 -10.99 38.49 54.74
N THR A 18 -11.99 38.89 55.53
CA THR A 18 -12.75 37.95 56.37
C THR A 18 -14.06 37.61 55.68
N LEU A 19 -14.30 36.31 55.49
CA LEU A 19 -15.54 35.78 54.92
C LEU A 19 -16.39 35.21 56.05
N THR A 20 -17.63 35.68 56.16
CA THR A 20 -18.57 35.21 57.17
C THR A 20 -19.65 34.40 56.49
N ILE A 21 -19.81 33.14 56.91
CA ILE A 21 -20.83 32.23 56.38
C ILE A 21 -21.94 32.09 57.43
N ARG A 22 -23.13 32.56 57.08
CA ARG A 22 -24.34 32.45 57.90
C ARG A 22 -25.44 31.80 57.08
N ASN A 23 -25.99 30.69 57.58
CA ASN A 23 -27.12 29.97 56.97
C ASN A 23 -26.96 29.74 55.45
N GLY A 24 -25.78 29.28 55.03
CA GLY A 24 -25.51 28.94 53.63
C GLY A 24 -25.18 30.12 52.70
N ASN A 25 -25.22 31.37 53.19
CA ASN A 25 -24.85 32.55 52.40
C ASN A 25 -23.46 33.07 52.79
N ILE A 26 -22.63 33.41 51.79
CA ILE A 26 -21.26 33.91 51.96
C ILE A 26 -21.24 35.43 51.75
N ASN A 27 -20.85 36.20 52.77
CA ASN A 27 -20.68 37.66 52.69
C ASN A 27 -19.22 38.08 52.89
N THR A 28 -18.75 39.05 52.11
CA THR A 28 -17.38 39.59 52.17
C THR A 28 -17.38 41.01 52.74
N THR A 29 -16.52 41.36 53.69
CA THR A 29 -16.32 42.75 54.13
C THR A 29 -14.92 43.26 53.74
N GLY A 30 -14.87 44.28 52.87
CA GLY A 30 -13.64 44.92 52.35
C GLY A 30 -13.74 45.27 50.86
N ARG A 31 -13.05 46.33 50.41
CA ARG A 31 -13.09 46.79 48.99
C ARG A 31 -12.55 45.70 48.05
N GLN A 32 -13.41 45.16 47.16
CA GLN A 32 -13.02 44.19 46.14
C GLN A 32 -12.03 44.79 45.13
N PRO A 33 -11.01 44.04 44.66
CA PRO A 33 -10.29 44.39 43.45
C PRO A 33 -11.11 43.98 42.21
N GLU A 34 -11.24 44.88 41.24
CA GLU A 34 -12.18 44.81 40.11
C GLU A 34 -12.00 43.65 39.11
N ARG A 35 -11.06 42.71 39.31
CA ARG A 35 -10.89 41.53 38.45
C ARG A 35 -10.37 40.31 39.21
N ALA A 36 -11.25 39.56 39.85
CA ALA A 36 -10.96 38.19 40.27
C ALA A 36 -12.23 37.31 40.17
N THR A 37 -12.16 36.25 39.37
CA THR A 37 -13.19 35.19 39.29
C THR A 37 -12.76 33.96 40.11
N LEU A 38 -13.74 33.19 40.59
CA LEU A 38 -13.62 32.05 41.52
C LEU A 38 -12.62 30.94 41.12
N LYS A 39 -12.16 30.89 39.86
CA LYS A 39 -11.12 29.95 39.39
C LYS A 39 -9.75 30.13 40.06
N HIS A 40 -9.52 31.21 40.79
CA HIS A 40 -8.23 31.51 41.42
C HIS A 40 -8.14 31.10 42.90
N LEU A 41 -9.19 30.50 43.46
CA LEU A 41 -9.20 30.00 44.83
C LEU A 41 -8.96 28.50 44.83
N ASN A 42 -7.74 28.11 45.19
CA ASN A 42 -7.37 26.71 45.40
C ASN A 42 -7.93 26.28 46.77
N ILE A 43 -9.08 25.61 46.81
CA ILE A 43 -9.69 25.08 48.03
C ILE A 43 -9.79 23.57 47.88
N TYR A 44 -9.05 22.84 48.73
CA TYR A 44 -8.93 21.37 48.71
C TYR A 44 -10.04 20.63 49.49
N ASP A 45 -11.01 21.32 50.09
CA ASP A 45 -11.97 20.69 51.03
C ASP A 45 -13.42 20.67 50.51
N TYR A 46 -13.64 20.47 49.21
CA TYR A 46 -14.99 20.27 48.66
C TYR A 46 -15.55 18.86 48.97
N TYR A 47 -14.68 17.87 49.15
CA TYR A 47 -15.07 16.46 49.28
C TYR A 47 -15.73 16.10 50.63
N ASP A 48 -15.42 16.80 51.72
CA ASP A 48 -15.99 16.49 53.04
C ASP A 48 -17.44 16.97 53.24
N ILE A 49 -17.97 17.82 52.34
CA ILE A 49 -19.32 18.40 52.47
C ILE A 49 -20.40 17.53 51.80
N VAL A 50 -20.01 16.70 50.83
CA VAL A 50 -20.96 15.99 49.97
C VAL A 50 -21.47 14.69 50.63
N GLU A 51 -20.74 14.08 51.57
CA GLU A 51 -21.12 12.80 52.18
C GLU A 51 -22.36 12.85 53.11
N GLU A 52 -22.82 14.02 53.57
CA GLU A 52 -23.98 14.11 54.50
C GLU A 52 -25.32 14.49 53.85
N ILE A 53 -25.38 14.70 52.53
CA ILE A 53 -26.63 15.02 51.81
C ILE A 53 -26.90 13.94 50.76
N GLY A 54 -27.39 12.79 51.20
CA GLY A 54 -27.73 11.67 50.31
C GLY A 54 -28.74 12.05 49.23
N ASN A 55 -28.40 11.81 47.97
CA ASN A 55 -29.29 11.97 46.83
C ASN A 55 -29.73 10.60 46.28
N ASP A 56 -31.03 10.50 45.98
CA ASP A 56 -31.71 9.35 45.40
C ASP A 56 -31.62 9.45 43.85
N THR A 57 -30.40 9.40 43.30
CA THR A 57 -30.09 9.70 41.89
C THR A 57 -29.49 8.54 41.10
N ASN A 58 -29.60 7.30 41.57
CA ASN A 58 -29.02 6.16 40.86
C ASN A 58 -29.69 5.93 39.49
N MET A 59 -28.87 5.81 38.45
CA MET A 59 -29.25 5.46 37.07
C MET A 59 -28.87 4.01 36.74
N LYS A 60 -29.58 3.40 35.80
CA LYS A 60 -29.31 2.02 35.38
C LYS A 60 -28.41 1.98 34.15
N ILE A 61 -27.38 1.12 34.13
CA ILE A 61 -26.52 0.91 32.96
C ILE A 61 -26.34 -0.59 32.66
N HIS A 62 -26.06 -0.92 31.40
CA HIS A 62 -25.84 -2.28 30.92
C HIS A 62 -24.37 -2.48 30.53
N VAL A 63 -23.72 -3.52 31.05
CA VAL A 63 -22.31 -3.80 30.74
C VAL A 63 -22.15 -5.15 30.08
N LYS A 64 -21.67 -5.16 28.83
CA LYS A 64 -21.39 -6.36 28.04
C LYS A 64 -19.94 -6.79 28.15
N THR A 65 -19.71 -8.06 28.42
CA THR A 65 -18.37 -8.66 28.49
C THR A 65 -17.97 -9.34 27.19
N TYR A 66 -16.75 -9.09 26.70
CA TYR A 66 -16.25 -9.65 25.42
C TYR A 66 -15.51 -10.99 25.53
N THR A 67 -15.63 -11.71 26.64
CA THR A 67 -14.98 -13.01 26.82
C THR A 67 -15.85 -14.17 26.33
N GLY A 68 -15.95 -14.33 25.00
CA GLY A 68 -16.40 -15.54 24.30
C GLY A 68 -17.82 -16.08 24.57
N LEU A 69 -18.49 -15.64 25.64
CA LEU A 69 -19.84 -16.00 26.05
C LEU A 69 -20.81 -14.81 25.98
N GLY A 70 -20.31 -13.59 25.72
CA GLY A 70 -21.13 -12.39 25.48
C GLY A 70 -22.14 -12.09 26.58
N ARG A 71 -21.72 -12.19 27.86
CA ARG A 71 -22.64 -11.98 29.00
C ARG A 71 -22.83 -10.49 29.27
N GLU A 72 -24.07 -10.13 29.56
CA GLU A 72 -24.50 -8.77 29.90
C GLU A 72 -24.90 -8.70 31.38
N TYR A 73 -24.55 -7.61 32.05
CA TYR A 73 -24.81 -7.36 33.46
C TYR A 73 -25.42 -5.97 33.66
N ASP A 74 -26.45 -5.88 34.49
CA ASP A 74 -27.08 -4.61 34.85
C ASP A 74 -26.51 -4.08 36.18
N PHE A 75 -26.36 -2.75 36.27
CA PHE A 75 -25.91 -2.02 37.46
C PHE A 75 -26.75 -0.75 37.66
N ASP A 76 -27.13 -0.48 38.93
CA ASP A 76 -27.70 0.80 39.36
C ASP A 76 -26.59 1.61 40.04
N VAL A 77 -26.24 2.77 39.48
CA VAL A 77 -25.04 3.55 39.82
C VAL A 77 -25.35 5.05 39.85
N ASP A 78 -24.70 5.81 40.72
CA ASP A 78 -24.82 7.27 40.69
C ASP A 78 -24.09 7.82 39.44
N PRO A 79 -24.67 8.78 38.69
CA PRO A 79 -24.03 9.39 37.52
C PRO A 79 -22.64 9.99 37.80
N SER A 80 -22.40 10.46 39.04
CA SER A 80 -21.12 11.00 39.48
C SER A 80 -20.08 9.94 39.88
N ILE A 81 -20.39 8.64 39.77
CA ILE A 81 -19.45 7.57 40.08
C ILE A 81 -18.16 7.68 39.25
N ILE A 82 -17.02 7.54 39.91
CA ILE A 82 -15.71 7.53 39.25
C ILE A 82 -15.54 6.20 38.48
N ILE A 83 -15.12 6.29 37.21
CA ILE A 83 -14.98 5.14 36.31
C ILE A 83 -14.07 4.05 36.88
N GLY A 84 -13.00 4.40 37.59
CA GLY A 84 -12.12 3.45 38.27
C GLY A 84 -12.85 2.57 39.30
N GLU A 85 -13.78 3.14 40.06
CA GLU A 85 -14.59 2.44 41.06
C GLU A 85 -15.66 1.57 40.42
N LEU A 86 -16.31 2.09 39.37
CA LEU A 86 -17.26 1.33 38.56
C LEU A 86 -16.60 0.09 37.94
N LYS A 87 -15.42 0.27 37.32
CA LYS A 87 -14.65 -0.80 36.68
C LYS A 87 -14.32 -1.93 37.64
N LYS A 88 -13.94 -1.60 38.88
CA LYS A 88 -13.71 -2.61 39.94
C LYS A 88 -14.97 -3.41 40.24
N SER A 89 -16.09 -2.72 40.46
CA SER A 89 -17.38 -3.34 40.77
C SER A 89 -17.87 -4.26 39.64
N VAL A 90 -17.73 -3.82 38.39
CA VAL A 90 -18.09 -4.63 37.22
C VAL A 90 -17.15 -5.83 37.07
N GLY A 91 -15.84 -5.64 37.23
CA GLY A 91 -14.82 -6.68 37.15
C GLY A 91 -15.06 -7.83 38.14
N GLU A 92 -15.34 -7.49 39.40
CA GLU A 92 -15.65 -8.47 40.45
C GLU A 92 -16.90 -9.30 40.11
N LYS A 93 -17.99 -8.65 39.68
CA LYS A 93 -19.24 -9.33 39.29
C LYS A 93 -19.06 -10.23 38.07
N ALA A 94 -18.20 -9.82 37.14
CA ALA A 94 -17.87 -10.59 35.94
C ALA A 94 -16.81 -11.69 36.17
N GLY A 95 -16.26 -11.80 37.39
CA GLY A 95 -15.33 -12.86 37.79
C GLY A 95 -13.86 -12.59 37.47
N TYR A 96 -13.46 -11.33 37.28
CA TYR A 96 -12.08 -10.91 37.12
C TYR A 96 -11.47 -10.56 38.48
N SER A 97 -10.28 -11.08 38.73
CA SER A 97 -9.55 -10.87 39.99
C SER A 97 -8.61 -9.66 39.98
N ASP A 98 -8.40 -9.04 38.82
CA ASP A 98 -7.46 -7.91 38.64
C ASP A 98 -8.13 -6.77 37.84
N PRO A 99 -8.68 -5.74 38.52
CA PRO A 99 -9.37 -4.60 37.90
C PRO A 99 -8.44 -3.67 37.09
N GLU A 100 -7.15 -3.61 37.41
CA GLU A 100 -6.18 -2.79 36.68
C GLU A 100 -5.94 -3.34 35.27
N MET A 101 -6.24 -4.62 35.07
CA MET A 101 -6.19 -5.28 33.77
C MET A 101 -7.49 -5.12 32.97
N LEU A 102 -8.41 -4.24 33.37
CA LEU A 102 -9.67 -4.02 32.66
C LEU A 102 -9.76 -2.62 32.00
N TRP A 103 -10.61 -2.51 30.99
CA TRP A 103 -11.12 -1.24 30.45
C TRP A 103 -12.64 -1.28 30.36
N LEU A 104 -13.26 -0.12 30.61
CA LEU A 104 -14.64 0.16 30.24
C LEU A 104 -14.64 1.03 28.98
N VAL A 105 -15.56 0.75 28.06
CA VAL A 105 -15.68 1.43 26.77
C VAL A 105 -17.12 1.84 26.52
N PHE A 106 -17.31 3.07 26.04
CA PHE A 106 -18.59 3.63 25.60
C PHE A 106 -18.41 4.40 24.30
N ASP A 107 -19.35 4.26 23.33
CA ASP A 107 -19.30 4.85 21.97
C ASP A 107 -17.92 4.88 21.28
N LYS A 108 -17.17 3.77 21.40
CA LYS A 108 -15.80 3.67 20.86
C LYS A 108 -14.85 4.73 21.46
N GLU A 109 -14.94 4.95 22.77
CA GLU A 109 -13.95 5.63 23.61
C GLU A 109 -13.62 4.81 24.86
N ILE A 110 -12.34 4.72 25.23
CA ILE A 110 -11.92 4.10 26.51
C ILE A 110 -12.15 5.13 27.61
N LEU A 111 -12.89 4.72 28.63
CA LEU A 111 -13.20 5.58 29.76
C LEU A 111 -11.98 5.66 30.69
N TYR A 112 -11.60 6.89 31.07
CA TYR A 112 -10.46 7.13 31.95
C TYR A 112 -10.86 6.94 33.42
N ASP A 113 -9.97 6.32 34.20
CA ASP A 113 -10.26 5.92 35.59
C ASP A 113 -10.62 7.08 36.53
N GLU A 114 -10.16 8.30 36.24
CA GLU A 114 -10.38 9.51 37.06
C GLU A 114 -11.62 10.32 36.63
N ALA A 115 -12.28 9.95 35.54
CA ALA A 115 -13.49 10.61 35.05
C ALA A 115 -14.76 10.01 35.68
N THR A 116 -15.89 10.67 35.50
CA THR A 116 -17.23 10.19 35.92
C THR A 116 -18.07 9.72 34.73
N LEU A 117 -19.24 9.11 34.96
CA LEU A 117 -20.16 8.76 33.86
C LEU A 117 -20.76 10.02 33.20
N GLU A 118 -21.03 11.06 34.00
CA GLU A 118 -21.52 12.36 33.50
C GLU A 118 -20.52 13.04 32.55
N ASP A 119 -19.21 12.91 32.80
CA ASP A 119 -18.17 13.51 31.92
C ASP A 119 -18.20 12.98 30.48
N TYR A 120 -18.79 11.78 30.28
CA TYR A 120 -18.96 11.14 28.97
C TYR A 120 -20.41 11.19 28.46
N ASP A 121 -21.26 12.00 29.10
CA ASP A 121 -22.70 12.09 28.80
C ASP A 121 -23.42 10.73 28.84
N ILE A 122 -22.94 9.77 29.64
CA ILE A 122 -23.54 8.43 29.73
C ILE A 122 -24.86 8.52 30.49
N GLN A 123 -25.96 8.16 29.82
CA GLN A 123 -27.31 8.23 30.35
C GLN A 123 -27.82 6.88 30.87
N SER A 124 -28.97 6.88 31.55
CA SER A 124 -29.68 5.65 31.91
C SER A 124 -29.94 4.77 30.68
N ASP A 125 -29.86 3.46 30.87
CA ASP A 125 -29.97 2.39 29.87
C ASP A 125 -28.85 2.38 28.80
N SER A 126 -27.76 3.14 29.03
CA SER A 126 -26.58 3.07 28.17
C SER A 126 -25.88 1.71 28.25
N ALA A 127 -25.36 1.25 27.11
CA ALA A 127 -24.62 -0.01 27.01
C ALA A 127 -23.11 0.24 26.92
N LEU A 128 -22.37 -0.23 27.93
CA LEU A 128 -20.92 -0.17 28.01
C LEU A 128 -20.31 -1.55 27.74
N GLU A 129 -19.03 -1.56 27.36
CA GLU A 129 -18.28 -2.78 27.11
C GLU A 129 -17.15 -2.95 28.15
N LEU A 130 -17.09 -4.11 28.81
CA LEU A 130 -15.99 -4.48 29.71
C LEU A 130 -14.99 -5.39 28.99
N VAL A 131 -13.73 -5.02 29.14
CA VAL A 131 -12.62 -5.51 28.33
C VAL A 131 -11.45 -5.92 29.21
N ASP A 132 -10.88 -7.10 28.98
CA ASP A 132 -9.62 -7.52 29.60
C ASP A 132 -8.42 -7.11 28.73
N ARG A 133 -7.45 -6.39 29.30
CA ARG A 133 -6.19 -5.93 28.68
C ARG A 133 -5.27 -7.09 28.26
N THR A 134 -5.52 -8.30 28.75
CA THR A 134 -4.73 -9.52 28.48
C THR A 134 -5.42 -10.51 27.55
N GLU A 135 -6.74 -10.42 27.39
CA GLU A 135 -7.49 -11.15 26.37
C GLU A 135 -7.77 -10.25 25.16
N ARG A 136 -8.15 -10.86 24.03
CA ARG A 136 -8.37 -10.11 22.78
C ARG A 136 -9.55 -9.17 22.96
N TYR A 137 -9.30 -7.89 23.14
CA TYR A 137 -10.32 -6.90 22.87
C TYR A 137 -10.45 -6.69 21.36
N ARG A 138 -11.62 -7.07 20.82
CA ARG A 138 -11.98 -6.87 19.40
C ARG A 138 -13.10 -5.85 19.20
N GLY A 139 -13.45 -5.07 20.22
CA GLY A 139 -14.46 -4.01 20.12
C GLY A 139 -13.86 -2.63 19.89
N PHE A 140 -12.96 -2.42 18.92
CA PHE A 140 -12.38 -1.08 18.65
C PHE A 140 -11.45 -1.03 17.43
N GLY A 141 -11.84 -1.59 16.28
CA GLY A 141 -11.04 -1.47 15.06
C GLY A 141 -9.55 -1.89 15.17
N GLY A 142 -9.18 -2.72 16.16
CA GLY A 142 -7.80 -3.22 16.36
C GLY A 142 -6.86 -2.38 17.24
N LEU A 143 -7.35 -1.42 18.04
CA LEU A 143 -6.47 -0.48 18.79
C LEU A 143 -5.56 -1.11 19.88
N ILE A 144 -5.80 -2.33 20.36
CA ILE A 144 -5.06 -2.89 21.53
C ILE A 144 -4.09 -4.03 21.17
N GLY A 145 -4.15 -4.62 19.97
CA GLY A 145 -3.22 -5.67 19.53
C GLY A 145 -3.33 -7.00 20.31
N LEU A 146 -2.59 -8.01 19.86
CA LEU A 146 -2.59 -9.39 20.35
C LEU A 146 -1.29 -9.70 21.11
N LYS A 147 -1.36 -10.08 22.40
CA LYS A 147 -0.19 -10.63 23.10
C LYS A 147 0.09 -12.06 22.63
N PHE A 148 1.26 -12.28 22.03
CA PHE A 148 1.69 -13.56 21.47
C PHE A 148 3.23 -13.64 21.45
N VAL A 149 3.80 -14.85 21.42
CA VAL A 149 5.26 -15.04 21.34
C VAL A 149 5.87 -14.22 20.19
N ASP A 150 7.06 -13.67 20.39
CA ASP A 150 7.78 -13.02 19.29
C ASP A 150 8.27 -14.06 18.26
N VAL A 151 7.49 -14.26 17.21
CA VAL A 151 7.85 -15.15 16.08
C VAL A 151 8.97 -14.60 15.20
N SER A 152 9.43 -13.36 15.42
CA SER A 152 10.59 -12.78 14.74
C SER A 152 11.92 -13.07 15.40
N ASP A 153 11.88 -13.51 16.66
CA ASP A 153 13.06 -14.00 17.36
C ASP A 153 13.41 -15.42 16.90
N ASN A 154 14.49 -15.53 16.11
CA ASN A 154 14.98 -16.82 15.62
C ASN A 154 15.57 -17.69 16.74
N GLU A 155 16.02 -17.10 17.84
CA GLU A 155 16.58 -17.86 18.97
C GLU A 155 15.47 -18.58 19.75
N ALA A 156 14.25 -18.04 19.75
CA ALA A 156 13.08 -18.66 20.35
C ALA A 156 12.57 -19.90 19.57
N LEU A 157 12.94 -20.08 18.30
CA LEU A 157 12.51 -21.22 17.49
C LEU A 157 13.30 -22.49 17.85
N LYS A 158 12.63 -23.50 18.42
CA LYS A 158 13.23 -24.78 18.82
C LYS A 158 12.68 -25.95 18.01
N ARG A 159 13.58 -26.81 17.53
CA ARG A 159 13.24 -28.07 16.87
C ARG A 159 13.11 -29.19 17.91
N ILE A 160 11.91 -29.73 18.10
CA ILE A 160 11.60 -30.76 19.11
C ILE A 160 11.30 -32.09 18.41
N GLY A 161 11.93 -33.18 18.85
CA GLY A 161 11.68 -34.53 18.32
C GLY A 161 10.31 -35.10 18.71
N TRP A 162 9.77 -35.98 17.86
CA TRP A 162 8.47 -36.60 18.10
C TRP A 162 8.46 -37.53 19.31
N SER A 163 7.39 -37.48 20.10
CA SER A 163 7.13 -38.42 21.21
C SER A 163 6.01 -39.39 20.86
N ARG A 164 6.19 -40.67 21.21
CA ARG A 164 5.17 -41.73 21.07
C ARG A 164 4.22 -41.82 22.27
N THR A 165 4.52 -41.11 23.36
CA THR A 165 3.77 -41.15 24.63
C THR A 165 3.01 -39.86 24.93
N ALA A 166 2.95 -38.93 23.98
CA ALA A 166 2.28 -37.65 24.20
C ALA A 166 0.77 -37.82 24.46
N PRO A 167 0.19 -37.06 25.42
CA PRO A 167 -1.23 -37.14 25.72
C PRO A 167 -2.08 -36.70 24.52
N ARG A 168 -3.34 -37.13 24.47
CA ARG A 168 -4.20 -36.96 23.29
C ARG A 168 -4.43 -35.50 22.86
N TRP A 169 -4.35 -34.55 23.79
CA TRP A 169 -4.46 -33.10 23.50
C TRP A 169 -3.15 -32.46 23.01
N ARG A 170 -2.06 -33.23 22.89
CA ARG A 170 -0.76 -32.82 22.34
C ARG A 170 -0.47 -33.45 20.97
N ARG A 171 -1.48 -34.01 20.28
CA ARG A 171 -1.31 -34.59 18.94
C ARG A 171 -1.26 -33.50 17.87
N ALA A 172 -0.10 -33.34 17.23
CA ALA A 172 0.08 -32.42 16.10
C ALA A 172 -0.31 -33.06 14.77
N ARG A 173 -0.56 -32.22 13.75
CA ARG A 173 -0.71 -32.61 12.34
C ARG A 173 0.23 -31.77 11.48
N HIS A 174 0.53 -32.22 10.27
CA HIS A 174 1.38 -31.48 9.34
C HIS A 174 0.84 -30.07 9.04
N GLY A 175 1.75 -29.10 8.93
CA GLY A 175 1.42 -27.69 8.77
C GLY A 175 1.54 -26.90 10.08
N LEU A 176 0.77 -25.81 10.16
CA LEU A 176 0.71 -24.92 11.32
C LEU A 176 -0.06 -25.58 12.48
N CYS A 177 0.51 -25.50 13.68
CA CYS A 177 -0.13 -25.82 14.94
C CYS A 177 -0.09 -24.59 15.86
N LEU A 178 -1.20 -24.30 16.55
CA LEU A 178 -1.26 -23.30 17.60
C LEU A 178 -1.34 -23.97 18.96
N GLU A 179 -0.84 -23.30 20.00
CA GLU A 179 -0.86 -23.82 21.37
C GLU A 179 -1.41 -22.81 22.37
N GLY A 180 -2.14 -23.31 23.37
CA GLY A 180 -2.70 -22.50 24.45
C GLY A 180 -3.15 -23.36 25.63
N LEU A 181 -3.48 -22.73 26.76
CA LEU A 181 -3.90 -23.41 27.98
C LEU A 181 -5.40 -23.68 28.00
N CYS A 182 -5.80 -24.91 28.31
CA CYS A 182 -7.22 -25.22 28.50
C CYS A 182 -7.70 -24.72 29.88
N LYS A 183 -8.62 -23.77 29.89
CA LYS A 183 -9.20 -23.18 31.11
C LYS A 183 -10.43 -23.92 31.65
N ASN A 184 -10.98 -24.89 30.91
CA ASN A 184 -12.15 -25.65 31.36
C ASN A 184 -11.79 -26.63 32.48
N LYS A 185 -12.19 -26.33 33.72
CA LYS A 185 -11.95 -27.13 34.94
C LYS A 185 -12.44 -28.58 34.85
N LYS A 186 -13.42 -28.87 33.99
CA LYS A 186 -14.00 -30.21 33.81
C LYS A 186 -13.27 -31.03 32.72
N CYS A 187 -12.33 -30.42 32.02
CA CYS A 187 -11.59 -31.07 30.94
C CYS A 187 -10.38 -31.82 31.48
N GLU A 188 -10.11 -33.01 30.95
CA GLU A 188 -8.88 -33.76 31.27
C GLU A 188 -7.60 -32.97 30.95
N ALA A 189 -7.67 -32.07 29.96
CA ALA A 189 -6.56 -31.19 29.60
C ALA A 189 -6.49 -29.90 30.44
N TYR A 190 -7.29 -29.76 31.51
CA TYR A 190 -7.34 -28.55 32.33
C TYR A 190 -5.95 -28.12 32.83
N LYS A 191 -5.61 -26.84 32.66
CA LYS A 191 -4.28 -26.25 32.91
C LYS A 191 -3.14 -26.84 32.08
N GLY A 192 -3.41 -27.83 31.22
CA GLY A 192 -2.46 -28.35 30.25
C GLY A 192 -2.42 -27.51 28.98
N THR A 193 -1.24 -27.40 28.37
CA THR A 193 -1.07 -26.80 27.04
C THR A 193 -1.59 -27.75 25.98
N VAL A 194 -2.60 -27.34 25.21
CA VAL A 194 -3.20 -28.14 24.15
C VAL A 194 -2.69 -27.71 22.77
N ILE A 195 -2.60 -28.64 21.82
CA ILE A 195 -2.25 -28.39 20.43
C ILE A 195 -3.52 -28.30 19.58
N MET A 196 -3.64 -27.20 18.85
CA MET A 196 -4.71 -26.90 17.89
C MET A 196 -4.13 -27.02 16.47
N PRO A 197 -4.30 -28.17 15.79
CA PRO A 197 -3.72 -28.38 14.46
C PRO A 197 -4.51 -27.62 13.40
N ILE A 198 -3.90 -26.59 12.82
CA ILE A 198 -4.54 -25.74 11.81
C ILE A 198 -4.28 -26.25 10.39
N GLY A 199 -3.10 -26.83 10.14
CA GLY A 199 -2.74 -27.43 8.85
C GLY A 199 -2.06 -26.45 7.89
N TYR A 200 -2.14 -26.73 6.58
CA TYR A 200 -1.56 -25.88 5.53
C TYR A 200 -2.49 -24.71 5.21
N LYS A 201 -2.46 -23.67 6.05
CA LYS A 201 -3.33 -22.50 5.92
C LYS A 201 -2.58 -21.22 6.25
N LYS A 202 -3.10 -20.12 5.72
CA LYS A 202 -2.79 -18.76 6.16
C LYS A 202 -3.78 -18.35 7.24
N VAL A 203 -3.27 -17.92 8.38
CA VAL A 203 -4.08 -17.57 9.56
C VAL A 203 -3.69 -16.18 10.02
N SER A 204 -4.64 -15.24 9.94
CA SER A 204 -4.50 -13.96 10.62
C SER A 204 -4.86 -14.14 12.09
N MET A 205 -3.90 -13.86 12.97
CA MET A 205 -4.04 -14.06 14.40
C MET A 205 -4.96 -13.03 15.04
N LEU A 206 -5.44 -11.99 14.33
CA LEU A 206 -6.42 -11.02 14.85
C LEU A 206 -7.78 -11.10 14.13
N ASP A 207 -8.01 -12.13 13.31
CA ASP A 207 -9.28 -12.34 12.59
C ASP A 207 -10.38 -12.86 13.52
N ASP A 208 -11.62 -12.39 13.32
CA ASP A 208 -12.80 -12.80 14.09
C ASP A 208 -13.17 -14.27 13.94
N SER A 209 -12.76 -14.88 12.84
CA SER A 209 -12.94 -16.30 12.58
C SER A 209 -11.97 -17.19 13.36
N LEU A 210 -10.94 -16.64 14.04
CA LEU A 210 -9.92 -17.44 14.71
C LEU A 210 -10.51 -18.29 15.84
N ASP A 211 -11.47 -17.77 16.59
CA ASP A 211 -12.07 -18.47 17.74
C ASP A 211 -12.85 -19.72 17.30
N LYS A 212 -13.26 -19.76 16.03
CA LYS A 212 -13.92 -20.92 15.43
C LYS A 212 -12.94 -22.07 15.20
N ILE A 213 -11.64 -21.78 15.06
CA ILE A 213 -10.58 -22.76 14.76
C ILE A 213 -9.60 -23.01 15.91
N THR A 214 -9.60 -22.19 16.97
CA THR A 214 -8.76 -22.37 18.18
C THR A 214 -9.56 -22.97 19.34
N LYS A 215 -9.81 -24.28 19.26
CA LYS A 215 -10.60 -25.03 20.25
C LYS A 215 -9.79 -26.15 20.87
N CYS A 216 -10.01 -26.40 22.16
CA CYS A 216 -9.44 -27.54 22.85
C CYS A 216 -9.84 -28.84 22.13
N PRO A 217 -8.88 -29.72 21.76
CA PRO A 217 -9.21 -30.94 21.04
C PRO A 217 -10.07 -31.92 21.87
N VAL A 218 -10.07 -31.77 23.20
CA VAL A 218 -10.82 -32.61 24.15
C VAL A 218 -12.21 -32.05 24.43
N CYS A 219 -12.30 -30.87 25.08
CA CYS A 219 -13.60 -30.31 25.48
C CYS A 219 -14.27 -29.40 24.45
N LYS A 220 -13.59 -29.09 23.34
CA LYS A 220 -14.07 -28.18 22.27
C LYS A 220 -14.31 -26.72 22.68
N GLU A 221 -14.03 -26.38 23.93
CA GLU A 221 -14.04 -24.99 24.40
C GLU A 221 -12.93 -24.17 23.72
N TYR A 222 -13.17 -22.87 23.60
CA TYR A 222 -12.18 -21.92 23.08
C TYR A 222 -10.89 -21.97 23.90
N VAL A 223 -9.76 -21.86 23.20
CA VAL A 223 -8.43 -21.77 23.80
C VAL A 223 -7.71 -20.60 23.15
N ASN A 224 -7.29 -19.62 23.95
CA ASN A 224 -6.49 -18.50 23.46
C ASN A 224 -5.08 -18.99 23.09
N PRO A 225 -4.65 -18.86 21.82
CA PRO A 225 -3.32 -19.29 21.41
C PRO A 225 -2.27 -18.30 21.91
N ILE A 226 -1.18 -18.82 22.49
CA ILE A 226 -0.06 -18.05 23.05
C ILE A 226 1.25 -18.28 22.29
N THR A 227 1.36 -19.39 21.56
CA THR A 227 2.51 -19.72 20.70
C THR A 227 2.09 -20.57 19.50
N CYS A 228 3.02 -20.78 18.55
CA CYS A 228 2.83 -21.58 17.36
C CYS A 228 3.99 -22.55 17.11
N ALA A 229 3.71 -23.54 16.26
CA ALA A 229 4.69 -24.49 15.80
C ALA A 229 4.39 -24.95 14.36
N PHE A 230 5.43 -25.47 13.71
CA PHE A 230 5.41 -25.91 12.32
C PHE A 230 6.05 -27.29 12.20
N ASN A 231 5.48 -28.15 11.35
CA ASN A 231 6.08 -29.45 11.02
C ASN A 231 5.69 -29.89 9.61
N ASN A 232 6.63 -30.51 8.89
CA ASN A 232 6.41 -31.04 7.54
C ASN A 232 5.76 -30.03 6.58
N CYS A 233 6.19 -28.77 6.67
CA CYS A 233 5.65 -27.66 5.88
C CYS A 233 6.72 -26.62 5.56
N TRP A 234 6.43 -25.79 4.57
CA TRP A 234 7.09 -24.49 4.43
C TRP A 234 6.24 -23.47 5.13
N TRP A 235 6.87 -22.57 5.88
CA TRP A 235 6.14 -21.59 6.65
C TRP A 235 6.81 -20.23 6.61
N ARG A 236 6.02 -19.19 6.83
CA ARG A 236 6.46 -17.82 7.02
C ARG A 236 5.52 -17.08 7.95
N TYR A 237 5.93 -15.88 8.38
CA TYR A 237 5.07 -14.98 9.14
C TYR A 237 5.21 -13.55 8.63
N ASP A 238 4.15 -12.78 8.80
CA ASP A 238 4.09 -11.34 8.56
C ASP A 238 3.42 -10.67 9.75
N GLY A 239 4.02 -9.65 10.34
CA GLY A 239 3.42 -8.99 11.49
C GLY A 239 3.90 -7.56 11.74
N VAL A 240 3.23 -6.93 12.72
CA VAL A 240 3.50 -5.59 13.21
C VAL A 240 3.51 -5.66 14.74
N GLN A 241 4.66 -5.42 15.34
CA GLN A 241 4.88 -5.42 16.79
C GLN A 241 4.60 -4.03 17.36
N ASN A 242 4.02 -3.97 18.55
CA ASN A 242 3.81 -2.76 19.32
C ASN A 242 5.00 -2.55 20.25
N CYS A 243 5.71 -1.43 20.11
CA CYS A 243 6.88 -1.09 20.91
C CYS A 243 6.43 -0.28 22.13
N LYS A 244 6.89 -0.64 23.33
CA LYS A 244 6.45 0.01 24.59
C LYS A 244 6.70 1.53 24.60
N ASN A 245 7.72 2.04 23.89
CA ASN A 245 8.09 3.46 23.79
C ASN A 245 8.59 3.85 22.38
N GLY A 246 7.78 3.65 21.33
CA GLY A 246 8.15 4.06 19.96
C GLY A 246 7.15 3.61 18.88
N PRO A 247 7.36 4.02 17.60
CA PRO A 247 6.48 3.61 16.51
C PRO A 247 6.48 2.09 16.31
N SER A 248 5.34 1.55 15.87
CA SER A 248 5.15 0.10 15.69
C SER A 248 6.12 -0.46 14.64
N LYS A 249 6.74 -1.59 14.95
CA LYS A 249 7.79 -2.21 14.13
C LYS A 249 7.19 -3.28 13.22
N LYS A 250 7.32 -3.14 11.90
CA LYS A 250 6.95 -4.19 10.94
C LYS A 250 8.07 -5.25 10.91
N CYS A 251 7.69 -6.52 10.89
CA CYS A 251 8.62 -7.64 10.71
C CYS A 251 7.96 -8.78 9.93
N SER A 252 8.76 -9.49 9.15
CA SER A 252 8.35 -10.64 8.37
C SER A 252 9.51 -11.62 8.30
N GLY A 253 9.20 -12.90 8.10
CA GLY A 253 10.20 -13.95 7.85
C GLY A 253 9.99 -14.56 6.48
N ASP A 254 11.08 -14.87 5.78
CA ASP A 254 11.03 -15.62 4.53
C ASP A 254 10.49 -17.05 4.72
N TRP A 255 10.16 -17.71 3.61
CA TRP A 255 9.76 -19.12 3.60
C TRP A 255 10.87 -20.01 4.18
N ARG A 256 10.58 -20.65 5.30
CA ARG A 256 11.47 -21.60 5.96
C ARG A 256 10.87 -23.00 5.93
N ARG A 257 11.73 -24.00 5.80
CA ARG A 257 11.31 -25.40 5.92
C ARG A 257 11.24 -25.79 7.39
N ALA A 258 10.10 -26.33 7.80
CA ALA A 258 10.00 -27.20 8.98
C ALA A 258 10.04 -28.65 8.49
N ASP A 259 11.11 -29.36 8.84
CA ASP A 259 11.28 -30.78 8.52
C ASP A 259 10.35 -31.68 9.37
N ASP A 260 10.60 -32.99 9.40
CA ASP A 260 9.84 -33.94 10.21
C ASP A 260 10.19 -33.87 11.70
N ALA A 261 9.96 -32.70 12.29
CA ALA A 261 10.05 -32.42 13.71
C ALA A 261 9.13 -31.24 14.05
N TYR A 262 8.87 -31.06 15.35
CA TYR A 262 7.98 -30.03 15.84
C TYR A 262 8.76 -28.74 16.11
N HIS A 263 8.76 -27.82 15.15
CA HIS A 263 9.49 -26.55 15.21
C HIS A 263 8.63 -25.51 15.92
N ARG A 264 8.83 -25.33 17.22
CA ARG A 264 7.98 -24.55 18.12
C ARG A 264 8.71 -23.31 18.62
N PHE A 265 8.01 -22.18 18.65
CA PHE A 265 8.50 -20.97 19.31
C PHE A 265 8.35 -21.09 20.84
N ASN A 266 9.43 -20.89 21.58
CA ASN A 266 9.46 -21.01 23.05
C ASN A 266 9.11 -19.67 23.71
N GLU A 267 7.99 -19.64 24.42
CA GLU A 267 7.44 -18.49 25.15
C GLU A 267 8.21 -18.12 26.43
N TYR A 268 9.13 -18.97 26.91
CA TYR A 268 9.97 -18.67 28.08
C TYR A 268 11.33 -18.07 27.72
N GLN A 269 11.76 -18.24 26.46
CA GLN A 269 12.99 -17.63 25.92
C GLN A 269 12.69 -16.47 24.98
N GLY A 270 11.58 -16.51 24.24
CA GLY A 270 11.08 -15.37 23.47
C GLY A 270 10.21 -14.46 24.34
N GLU A 271 10.37 -13.15 24.21
CA GLU A 271 9.53 -12.18 24.91
C GLU A 271 8.06 -12.29 24.42
N MET A 272 7.10 -12.25 25.34
CA MET A 272 5.69 -12.07 24.98
C MET A 272 5.45 -10.61 24.61
N ILE A 273 5.20 -10.37 23.33
CA ILE A 273 5.03 -9.02 22.79
C ILE A 273 3.61 -8.80 22.28
N THR A 274 3.22 -7.54 22.18
CA THR A 274 1.91 -7.17 21.63
C THR A 274 2.01 -6.97 20.13
N TRP A 275 1.28 -7.75 19.35
CA TRP A 275 1.20 -7.67 17.89
C TRP A 275 -0.04 -6.88 17.45
N LYS A 276 0.14 -5.73 16.79
CA LYS A 276 -0.98 -5.04 16.11
C LYS A 276 -1.52 -5.82 14.92
N LYS A 277 -0.65 -6.62 14.29
CA LYS A 277 -1.02 -7.58 13.25
C LYS A 277 -0.07 -8.76 13.33
N LEU A 278 -0.58 -9.97 13.18
CA LEU A 278 0.26 -11.14 12.99
C LEU A 278 -0.47 -12.12 12.07
N THR A 279 0.21 -12.59 11.03
CA THR A 279 -0.27 -13.60 10.10
C THR A 279 0.77 -14.71 10.01
N LEU A 280 0.33 -15.95 10.24
CA LEU A 280 1.16 -17.14 10.12
C LEU A 280 0.69 -17.92 8.90
N GLU A 281 1.62 -18.38 8.07
CA GLU A 281 1.31 -19.09 6.84
C GLU A 281 2.11 -20.38 6.77
N ALA A 282 1.43 -21.48 6.48
CA ALA A 282 2.06 -22.78 6.25
C ALA A 282 1.51 -23.44 4.97
N VAL A 283 2.39 -23.98 4.14
CA VAL A 283 2.08 -24.68 2.89
C VAL A 283 2.82 -26.01 2.82
N LYS A 284 2.32 -26.95 2.01
CA LYS A 284 2.86 -28.31 1.92
C LYS A 284 4.21 -28.34 1.19
N THR A 285 4.28 -27.68 0.04
CA THR A 285 5.45 -27.57 -0.85
C THR A 285 5.98 -26.13 -0.82
N ARG A 286 7.29 -25.95 -1.02
CA ARG A 286 7.85 -24.59 -1.14
C ARG A 286 7.18 -23.97 -2.36
N PRO A 287 6.72 -22.73 -2.30
CA PRO A 287 6.44 -21.99 -3.53
C PRO A 287 7.75 -21.97 -4.34
N THR A 288 7.82 -22.72 -5.45
CA THR A 288 8.99 -22.78 -6.34
C THR A 288 8.93 -21.62 -7.32
N GLU A 289 9.99 -20.83 -7.35
CA GLU A 289 10.42 -19.98 -8.47
C GLU A 289 10.50 -20.88 -9.72
N ILE A 290 9.78 -20.57 -10.80
CA ILE A 290 9.74 -21.42 -12.01
C ILE A 290 10.80 -20.95 -13.02
N LEU A 291 11.63 -21.92 -13.41
CA LEU A 291 12.56 -21.95 -14.55
C LEU A 291 11.88 -22.67 -15.72
N ASP A 292 11.78 -22.05 -16.90
CA ASP A 292 11.27 -22.68 -18.13
C ASP A 292 12.40 -23.11 -19.08
N ILE A 293 12.34 -24.36 -19.58
CA ILE A 293 13.15 -24.88 -20.70
C ILE A 293 12.24 -25.25 -21.88
N VAL A 294 12.66 -24.77 -23.05
CA VAL A 294 12.20 -24.88 -24.44
C VAL A 294 11.74 -26.27 -24.92
N LEU A 295 10.69 -26.32 -25.76
CA LEU A 295 10.63 -27.24 -26.91
C LEU A 295 10.04 -26.56 -28.16
N VAL A 296 10.70 -26.82 -29.30
CA VAL A 296 10.56 -26.19 -30.62
C VAL A 296 9.57 -26.95 -31.50
N ASP A 297 8.88 -26.21 -32.37
CA ASP A 297 7.94 -26.65 -33.42
C ASP A 297 8.55 -27.60 -34.48
N ALA A 298 7.69 -28.42 -35.09
CA ALA A 298 7.81 -28.82 -36.49
C ALA A 298 6.47 -29.34 -37.06
N GLN A 299 5.88 -28.60 -38.00
CA GLN A 299 5.01 -29.16 -39.03
C GLN A 299 5.83 -29.41 -40.30
N THR A 300 5.88 -30.64 -40.80
CA THR A 300 5.52 -31.01 -42.20
C THR A 300 5.75 -32.50 -42.49
N MET A 301 4.93 -32.99 -43.43
CA MET A 301 5.03 -34.24 -44.22
C MET A 301 4.20 -35.47 -43.76
N GLN A 302 3.06 -35.64 -44.45
CA GLN A 302 2.44 -36.94 -44.71
C GLN A 302 3.18 -37.63 -45.88
N THR A 303 3.54 -38.91 -45.75
CA THR A 303 2.95 -40.06 -46.50
C THR A 303 3.79 -41.34 -46.38
N ALA A 304 3.06 -42.44 -46.14
CA ALA A 304 3.26 -43.83 -46.59
C ALA A 304 4.40 -44.74 -46.05
N SER A 305 3.92 -45.92 -45.59
CA SER A 305 4.48 -47.30 -45.69
C SER A 305 5.28 -47.92 -44.51
N ARG A 306 4.69 -49.02 -43.98
CA ARG A 306 5.21 -50.12 -43.13
C ARG A 306 6.00 -51.14 -44.00
N PRO A 307 6.59 -52.27 -43.51
CA PRO A 307 7.17 -52.73 -42.20
C PRO A 307 8.64 -53.29 -42.45
N PRO A 308 9.30 -54.23 -41.70
CA PRO A 308 8.95 -55.02 -40.49
C PRO A 308 10.01 -55.11 -39.36
N ALA A 309 9.63 -55.90 -38.35
CA ALA A 309 10.15 -56.10 -37.00
C ALA A 309 11.51 -56.81 -36.85
N VAL A 310 12.15 -56.61 -35.69
CA VAL A 310 12.89 -57.63 -34.92
C VAL A 310 12.74 -57.36 -33.41
N ASP A 311 12.18 -58.32 -32.68
CA ASP A 311 12.16 -58.46 -31.23
C ASP A 311 13.55 -58.82 -30.68
N VAL A 312 13.92 -58.41 -29.45
CA VAL A 312 14.24 -59.31 -28.31
C VAL A 312 14.25 -58.52 -26.98
N ALA A 313 13.24 -58.82 -26.16
CA ALA A 313 13.14 -58.93 -24.69
C ALA A 313 14.14 -58.27 -23.72
N ALA A 314 13.60 -57.49 -22.75
CA ALA A 314 13.58 -57.84 -21.31
C ALA A 314 12.55 -57.00 -20.52
N THR A 315 11.71 -57.67 -19.74
CA THR A 315 10.55 -57.20 -18.93
C THR A 315 10.90 -56.44 -17.63
N PRO A 316 9.93 -55.77 -16.95
CA PRO A 316 10.11 -54.48 -16.24
C PRO A 316 9.99 -54.53 -14.70
N PRO A 317 10.23 -53.40 -14.01
CA PRO A 317 9.47 -53.04 -12.82
C PRO A 317 8.58 -51.80 -13.06
N LYS A 318 7.27 -52.09 -13.12
CA LYS A 318 6.11 -51.36 -12.59
C LYS A 318 6.17 -49.82 -12.43
N ASN A 319 5.52 -49.17 -13.39
CA ASN A 319 4.59 -48.03 -13.28
C ASN A 319 4.81 -47.00 -12.17
N ASP A 320 5.58 -45.97 -12.53
CA ASP A 320 5.36 -44.59 -12.09
C ASP A 320 4.74 -43.80 -13.28
N ARG A 321 3.71 -43.00 -12.95
CA ARG A 321 3.32 -41.71 -13.56
C ARG A 321 2.95 -41.61 -15.05
N TYR A 322 1.66 -41.34 -15.27
CA TYR A 322 1.03 -40.23 -16.04
C TYR A 322 -0.46 -40.28 -15.60
N SER A 323 -1.28 -39.24 -15.45
CA SER A 323 -1.26 -37.82 -15.82
C SER A 323 -2.49 -37.13 -15.17
N SER A 324 -2.61 -35.82 -15.41
CA SER A 324 -3.68 -34.86 -15.05
C SER A 324 -3.55 -34.25 -13.64
N GLY A 325 -3.42 -32.94 -13.45
CA GLY A 325 -3.45 -31.79 -14.35
C GLY A 325 -4.03 -30.57 -13.60
N ASN A 326 -3.44 -29.40 -13.85
CA ASN A 326 -3.90 -28.02 -13.62
C ASN A 326 -3.57 -27.40 -12.24
N ASP A 327 -2.58 -26.50 -12.08
CA ASP A 327 -2.29 -25.14 -12.65
C ASP A 327 -3.20 -24.01 -12.16
N GLU A 328 -2.56 -22.93 -11.68
CA GLU A 328 -2.96 -21.51 -11.71
C GLU A 328 -1.83 -20.68 -11.01
N THR A 329 -0.67 -20.48 -11.66
CA THR A 329 -0.25 -19.40 -12.60
C THR A 329 0.15 -18.06 -11.96
N GLU A 330 1.45 -17.77 -12.07
CA GLU A 330 2.11 -16.48 -11.83
C GLU A 330 1.59 -15.39 -12.76
N VAL A 331 1.60 -14.17 -12.24
CA VAL A 331 1.26 -12.95 -12.96
C VAL A 331 2.53 -12.15 -13.20
N GLU A 332 2.85 -11.90 -14.48
CA GLU A 332 3.94 -11.02 -14.91
C GLU A 332 3.78 -9.62 -14.32
N ARG A 333 4.80 -9.15 -13.60
CA ARG A 333 4.84 -7.81 -12.99
C ARG A 333 5.51 -6.85 -13.95
N PHE A 334 4.89 -5.69 -14.20
CA PHE A 334 5.49 -4.61 -14.96
C PHE A 334 6.48 -3.84 -14.08
N ALA A 335 7.75 -4.27 -14.12
CA ALA A 335 8.96 -3.58 -13.68
C ALA A 335 8.81 -2.56 -12.52
N GLN A 336 8.91 -3.06 -11.28
CA GLN A 336 9.58 -2.29 -10.24
C GLN A 336 11.03 -2.81 -10.16
N PRO A 337 12.04 -1.96 -10.38
CA PRO A 337 13.41 -2.38 -10.13
C PRO A 337 13.65 -2.52 -8.63
N ASP A 338 13.78 -3.77 -8.18
CA ASP A 338 13.78 -4.15 -6.77
C ASP A 338 15.06 -3.78 -5.99
N LYS A 339 16.10 -3.22 -6.62
CA LYS A 339 17.36 -2.90 -5.91
C LYS A 339 18.04 -1.65 -6.45
N HIS A 340 17.99 -0.57 -5.65
CA HIS A 340 18.86 0.58 -5.84
C HIS A 340 20.32 0.17 -5.61
N TRP A 341 21.13 0.14 -6.66
CA TRP A 341 22.56 -0.12 -6.59
C TRP A 341 23.32 1.21 -6.55
N CYS A 342 24.01 1.46 -5.45
CA CYS A 342 24.76 2.70 -5.23
C CYS A 342 26.09 2.41 -4.49
N PRO A 343 27.13 2.01 -5.23
CA PRO A 343 28.39 1.52 -4.68
C PRO A 343 29.53 2.57 -4.69
N TRP A 344 29.22 3.86 -4.82
CA TRP A 344 30.22 4.91 -5.12
C TRP A 344 31.32 5.02 -4.06
N LYS A 345 32.43 4.30 -4.28
CA LYS A 345 33.73 4.47 -3.60
C LYS A 345 34.78 5.09 -4.54
N SER A 346 34.48 5.11 -5.84
CA SER A 346 35.24 5.69 -6.95
C SER A 346 34.25 6.13 -8.04
N ASN A 347 34.76 6.69 -9.15
CA ASN A 347 33.97 7.03 -10.35
C ASN A 347 33.52 5.80 -11.17
N SER A 348 33.80 4.60 -10.68
CA SER A 348 33.48 3.34 -11.32
C SER A 348 32.94 2.34 -10.31
N CYS A 349 32.15 1.39 -10.79
CA CYS A 349 31.62 0.33 -9.95
C CYS A 349 31.23 -0.91 -10.73
N SER A 350 31.02 -2.03 -10.02
CA SER A 350 30.62 -3.30 -10.64
C SER A 350 29.66 -4.12 -9.78
N ASN A 351 28.74 -4.81 -10.43
CA ASN A 351 27.77 -5.71 -9.80
C ASN A 351 27.55 -6.96 -10.65
N THR A 352 26.92 -7.97 -10.08
CA THR A 352 26.42 -9.12 -10.83
C THR A 352 24.99 -8.86 -11.31
N LEU A 353 24.69 -9.22 -12.54
CA LEU A 353 23.32 -9.35 -13.02
C LEU A 353 22.63 -10.50 -12.29
N GLU A 354 21.33 -10.36 -12.07
CA GLU A 354 20.52 -11.39 -11.42
C GLU A 354 20.22 -12.57 -12.35
N ILE A 355 19.99 -12.28 -13.64
CA ILE A 355 19.80 -13.28 -14.69
C ILE A 355 20.91 -13.11 -15.72
N ALA A 356 21.59 -14.20 -16.03
CA ALA A 356 22.66 -14.20 -17.01
C ALA A 356 22.12 -13.95 -18.42
N GLY A 357 22.72 -13.01 -19.14
CA GLY A 357 22.33 -12.70 -20.51
C GLY A 357 20.91 -12.15 -20.69
N GLN A 358 20.27 -11.72 -19.61
CA GLN A 358 18.92 -11.16 -19.66
C GLN A 358 18.70 -10.10 -18.57
N GLY A 359 17.96 -9.06 -18.91
CA GLY A 359 17.44 -8.10 -17.93
C GLY A 359 17.47 -6.67 -18.45
N THR A 360 17.13 -5.74 -17.57
CA THR A 360 17.13 -4.31 -17.86
C THR A 360 17.98 -3.59 -16.82
N VAL A 361 18.79 -2.64 -17.26
CA VAL A 361 19.53 -1.71 -16.38
C VAL A 361 19.03 -0.31 -16.65
N GLU A 362 18.45 0.33 -15.63
CA GLU A 362 18.03 1.71 -15.69
C GLU A 362 19.04 2.59 -14.94
N ILE A 363 19.33 3.75 -15.52
CA ILE A 363 20.26 4.75 -15.01
C ILE A 363 19.46 6.04 -14.89
N MET A 364 19.29 6.50 -13.66
CA MET A 364 18.70 7.79 -13.36
C MET A 364 19.83 8.77 -13.04
N GLN A 365 19.86 9.91 -13.69
CA GLN A 365 20.79 10.99 -13.37
C GLN A 365 20.05 12.32 -13.21
N ARG A 366 20.41 13.08 -12.19
CA ARG A 366 19.91 14.45 -11.97
C ARG A 366 20.86 15.50 -12.54
N LYS A 367 22.16 15.21 -12.49
CA LYS A 367 23.21 16.01 -13.10
C LYS A 367 23.60 15.37 -14.44
N SER A 368 23.73 16.18 -15.47
CA SER A 368 24.07 15.72 -16.82
C SER A 368 25.56 15.35 -16.89
N VAL A 369 25.89 14.07 -16.68
CA VAL A 369 27.29 13.58 -16.71
C VAL A 369 27.42 12.41 -17.67
N SER A 370 28.50 12.42 -18.47
CA SER A 370 28.79 11.32 -19.38
C SER A 370 29.07 10.03 -18.62
N PHE A 371 28.59 8.92 -19.15
CA PHE A 371 28.77 7.61 -18.54
C PHE A 371 29.02 6.52 -19.58
N GLU A 372 29.65 5.46 -19.11
CA GLU A 372 29.84 4.21 -19.83
C GLU A 372 29.29 3.06 -18.98
N LEU A 373 28.47 2.22 -19.60
CA LEU A 373 27.95 0.98 -19.05
C LEU A 373 28.49 -0.19 -19.86
N GLN A 374 29.12 -1.14 -19.20
CA GLN A 374 29.67 -2.35 -19.80
C GLN A 374 29.01 -3.59 -19.18
N LEU A 375 28.31 -4.37 -19.98
CA LEU A 375 27.78 -5.68 -19.62
C LEU A 375 28.79 -6.75 -20.06
N SER A 376 29.32 -7.55 -19.14
CA SER A 376 30.47 -8.43 -19.37
C SER A 376 30.27 -9.86 -18.85
N ASN A 377 30.96 -10.81 -19.47
CA ASN A 377 31.09 -12.19 -18.96
C ASN A 377 32.21 -12.36 -17.92
N LYS A 378 33.03 -11.33 -17.69
CA LYS A 378 34.12 -11.33 -16.71
C LYS A 378 33.84 -10.37 -15.57
N LYS A 379 34.37 -10.70 -14.39
CA LYS A 379 34.29 -9.85 -13.20
C LYS A 379 35.24 -8.65 -13.26
N ASP A 380 36.34 -8.77 -14.00
CA ASP A 380 37.27 -7.68 -14.25
C ASP A 380 36.84 -6.93 -15.50
N ALA A 381 36.55 -5.64 -15.36
CA ALA A 381 36.12 -4.77 -16.46
C ALA A 381 37.22 -4.60 -17.53
N TYR A 382 38.49 -4.80 -17.16
CA TYR A 382 39.65 -4.57 -18.02
C TYR A 382 40.22 -5.87 -18.62
N ASP A 383 39.56 -7.02 -18.43
CA ASP A 383 40.01 -8.27 -19.04
C ASP A 383 39.86 -8.19 -20.57
N GLN A 384 40.99 -8.21 -21.27
CA GLN A 384 41.04 -8.11 -22.74
C GLN A 384 40.37 -9.29 -23.45
N ASN A 385 40.13 -10.40 -22.74
CA ASN A 385 39.45 -11.58 -23.28
C ASN A 385 37.95 -11.58 -22.94
N ALA A 386 37.44 -10.55 -22.28
CA ALA A 386 36.02 -10.46 -21.94
C ALA A 386 35.17 -10.23 -23.21
N TYR A 387 34.05 -10.97 -23.29
CA TYR A 387 32.96 -10.54 -24.13
C TYR A 387 32.22 -9.41 -23.40
N SER A 388 31.97 -8.30 -24.10
CA SER A 388 31.31 -7.15 -23.50
C SER A 388 30.42 -6.42 -24.48
N ILE A 389 29.28 -5.94 -23.98
CA ILE A 389 28.41 -4.95 -24.64
C ILE A 389 28.59 -3.63 -23.90
N ILE A 390 29.01 -2.59 -24.62
CA ILE A 390 29.41 -1.30 -24.06
C ILE A 390 28.49 -0.22 -24.61
N LEU A 391 27.79 0.48 -23.72
CA LEU A 391 26.99 1.66 -23.99
C LEU A 391 27.71 2.90 -23.43
N SER A 392 28.05 3.84 -24.28
CA SER A 392 28.61 5.14 -23.90
C SER A 392 27.63 6.26 -24.27
N VAL A 393 27.32 7.14 -23.31
CA VAL A 393 26.43 8.29 -23.51
C VAL A 393 27.16 9.56 -23.06
N ASN A 394 27.28 10.53 -23.97
CA ASN A 394 27.83 11.85 -23.68
C ASN A 394 26.92 12.96 -24.24
N GLN A 395 27.34 14.23 -24.25
CA GLN A 395 26.50 15.34 -24.73
C GLN A 395 26.26 15.31 -26.25
N ASN A 396 27.19 14.73 -27.01
CA ASN A 396 27.24 14.82 -28.47
C ASN A 396 26.77 13.52 -29.15
N GLU A 397 26.97 12.38 -28.51
CA GLU A 397 26.61 11.09 -29.08
C GLU A 397 26.22 10.05 -28.03
N VAL A 398 25.47 9.06 -28.50
CA VAL A 398 25.29 7.77 -27.84
C VAL A 398 25.83 6.67 -28.74
N LYS A 399 26.61 5.77 -28.15
CA LYS A 399 27.28 4.68 -28.86
C LYS A 399 27.06 3.36 -28.12
N LEU A 400 26.61 2.34 -28.84
CA LEU A 400 26.50 0.97 -28.38
C LEU A 400 27.43 0.09 -29.20
N SER A 401 28.28 -0.70 -28.55
CA SER A 401 29.26 -1.55 -29.23
C SER A 401 29.46 -2.88 -28.53
N THR A 402 30.02 -3.85 -29.25
CA THR A 402 30.43 -5.15 -28.69
C THR A 402 31.94 -5.32 -28.81
N SER A 403 32.56 -6.07 -27.89
CA SER A 403 34.01 -6.35 -27.96
C SER A 403 34.43 -7.19 -29.18
N THR A 404 33.46 -7.78 -29.89
CA THR A 404 33.63 -8.48 -31.18
C THR A 404 33.61 -7.54 -32.39
N GLY A 405 33.35 -6.24 -32.20
CA GLY A 405 33.49 -5.21 -33.23
C GLY A 405 32.19 -4.63 -33.78
N GLN A 406 31.01 -5.04 -33.29
CA GLN A 406 29.77 -4.36 -33.66
C GLN A 406 29.73 -2.96 -33.03
N SER A 407 29.21 -1.96 -33.75
CA SER A 407 29.11 -0.59 -33.25
C SER A 407 27.97 0.16 -33.91
N TYR A 408 27.18 0.84 -33.09
CA TYR A 408 26.01 1.62 -33.46
C TYR A 408 26.12 2.97 -32.76
N THR A 409 25.94 4.06 -33.50
CA THR A 409 26.09 5.43 -32.97
C THR A 409 24.93 6.29 -33.45
N SER A 410 24.43 7.14 -32.55
CA SER A 410 23.54 8.25 -32.88
C SER A 410 24.14 9.54 -32.36
N THR A 411 24.18 10.56 -33.21
CA THR A 411 24.64 11.92 -32.88
C THR A 411 23.47 12.91 -32.77
N ASP A 412 22.24 12.41 -32.83
CA ASP A 412 21.07 13.24 -32.60
C ASP A 412 21.01 13.56 -31.11
N THR A 413 21.23 14.83 -30.78
CA THR A 413 21.33 15.35 -29.42
C THR A 413 20.07 15.10 -28.61
N ILE A 414 18.96 14.74 -29.27
CA ILE A 414 17.74 14.39 -28.54
C ILE A 414 17.86 13.06 -27.79
N TYR A 415 18.77 12.17 -28.20
CA TYR A 415 18.98 10.85 -27.59
C TYR A 415 20.21 10.79 -26.67
N THR A 416 20.91 11.91 -26.53
CA THR A 416 22.12 12.05 -25.73
C THR A 416 21.79 12.48 -24.29
N LEU A 417 22.79 12.97 -23.56
CA LEU A 417 22.55 13.53 -22.23
C LEU A 417 21.55 14.70 -22.29
N GLN A 418 20.49 14.62 -21.47
CA GLN A 418 19.52 15.70 -21.34
C GLN A 418 20.16 16.87 -20.58
N SER A 419 19.63 18.07 -20.79
CA SER A 419 20.12 19.30 -20.17
C SER A 419 20.07 19.23 -18.64
N GLU A 420 21.04 19.87 -17.98
CA GLU A 420 21.04 20.01 -16.52
C GLU A 420 19.96 21.03 -16.10
N ASP A 421 18.74 20.56 -15.99
CA ASP A 421 17.54 21.32 -15.62
C ASP A 421 17.10 21.07 -14.17
N GLY A 422 17.88 20.27 -13.42
CA GLY A 422 17.63 19.92 -12.02
C GLY A 422 16.63 18.78 -11.82
N TYR A 423 16.11 18.17 -12.89
CA TYR A 423 15.20 17.03 -12.86
C TYR A 423 15.93 15.70 -13.07
N TRP A 424 15.27 14.60 -12.72
CA TRP A 424 15.80 13.25 -12.94
C TRP A 424 15.52 12.79 -14.37
N HIS A 425 16.58 12.46 -15.10
CA HIS A 425 16.53 11.91 -16.44
C HIS A 425 16.82 10.41 -16.40
N ARG A 426 15.96 9.62 -17.07
CA ARG A 426 16.06 8.16 -17.14
C ARG A 426 16.69 7.72 -18.46
N TYR A 427 17.61 6.77 -18.35
CA TYR A 427 18.24 6.04 -19.45
C TYR A 427 18.12 4.56 -19.14
N TRP A 428 17.99 3.71 -20.13
CA TRP A 428 17.89 2.28 -19.88
C TRP A 428 18.48 1.46 -21.02
N ILE A 429 19.03 0.30 -20.66
CA ILE A 429 19.47 -0.73 -21.60
C ILE A 429 18.80 -2.06 -21.21
N SER A 430 18.29 -2.78 -22.18
CA SER A 430 17.67 -4.10 -22.02
C SER A 430 18.41 -5.12 -22.88
N LEU A 431 18.61 -6.30 -22.31
CA LEU A 431 19.32 -7.43 -22.88
C LEU A 431 18.42 -8.66 -22.90
N PHE A 432 18.32 -9.36 -24.03
CA PHE A 432 17.66 -10.65 -24.11
C PHE A 432 18.40 -11.62 -25.03
N SER A 433 19.21 -12.51 -24.42
CA SER A 433 20.11 -13.41 -25.13
C SER A 433 19.42 -14.43 -26.05
N ILE A 434 18.19 -14.86 -25.73
CA ILE A 434 17.44 -15.83 -26.56
C ILE A 434 17.15 -15.23 -27.94
N ALA A 435 16.67 -13.98 -27.99
CA ALA A 435 16.43 -13.27 -29.26
C ALA A 435 17.64 -12.45 -29.73
N ARG A 436 18.79 -12.57 -29.06
CA ARG A 436 20.01 -11.76 -29.30
C ARG A 436 19.75 -10.26 -29.30
N ASN A 437 18.72 -9.82 -28.58
CA ASN A 437 18.22 -8.46 -28.68
C ASN A 437 18.84 -7.55 -27.61
N VAL A 438 19.28 -6.37 -28.04
CA VAL A 438 19.75 -5.29 -27.17
C VAL A 438 18.97 -4.04 -27.51
N LYS A 439 18.29 -3.47 -26.51
CA LYS A 439 17.60 -2.19 -26.65
C LYS A 439 18.24 -1.15 -25.75
N TYR A 440 18.37 0.07 -26.25
CA TYR A 440 18.69 1.24 -25.43
C TYR A 440 17.61 2.28 -25.65
N GLY A 441 17.18 2.95 -24.58
CA GLY A 441 16.18 4.01 -24.65
C GLY A 441 16.31 5.01 -23.52
N ILE A 442 15.40 5.98 -23.56
CA ILE A 442 15.38 7.14 -22.67
C ILE A 442 13.96 7.41 -22.16
N GLY A 443 13.85 7.95 -20.96
CA GLY A 443 12.57 8.09 -20.26
C GLY A 443 11.94 6.74 -19.91
N GLU A 444 10.61 6.68 -19.94
CA GLU A 444 9.82 5.49 -19.63
C GLU A 444 10.34 4.22 -20.33
N VAL A 445 10.42 3.13 -19.57
CA VAL A 445 11.08 1.88 -20.00
C VAL A 445 10.11 1.04 -20.85
N ARG A 446 10.15 1.25 -22.17
CA ARG A 446 9.31 0.53 -23.14
C ARG A 446 9.87 0.60 -24.57
N PRO A 447 9.52 -0.35 -25.46
CA PRO A 447 10.07 -0.37 -26.83
C PRO A 447 9.87 0.93 -27.64
N PHE A 448 8.75 1.63 -27.49
CA PHE A 448 8.39 2.81 -28.27
C PHE A 448 9.34 3.99 -28.02
N PHE A 449 9.96 4.03 -26.83
CA PHE A 449 10.96 5.04 -26.47
C PHE A 449 12.40 4.51 -26.59
N SER A 450 12.60 3.42 -27.35
CA SER A 450 13.93 2.94 -27.70
C SER A 450 14.57 3.83 -28.77
N VAL A 451 15.86 4.10 -28.58
CA VAL A 451 16.75 4.76 -29.53
C VAL A 451 17.45 3.72 -30.38
N PHE A 452 17.90 2.63 -29.74
CA PHE A 452 18.45 1.47 -30.40
C PHE A 452 17.60 0.25 -30.10
N ASP A 453 17.34 -0.54 -31.13
CA ASP A 453 16.72 -1.86 -31.05
C ASP A 453 17.47 -2.77 -32.03
N ILE A 454 18.43 -3.52 -31.50
CA ILE A 454 19.44 -4.21 -32.30
C ILE A 454 19.35 -5.70 -32.03
N GLU A 455 19.40 -6.49 -33.10
CA GLU A 455 19.65 -7.91 -33.02
C GLU A 455 21.13 -8.20 -33.28
N LEU A 456 21.82 -8.80 -32.30
CA LEU A 456 23.22 -9.16 -32.42
C LEU A 456 23.42 -10.41 -33.30
N PRO A 457 24.58 -10.54 -33.96
CA PRO A 457 24.92 -11.70 -34.79
C PRO A 457 24.82 -13.05 -34.08
N GLU A 458 24.58 -14.12 -34.84
CA GLU A 458 24.39 -15.48 -34.31
C GLU A 458 25.59 -16.01 -33.52
N ASN A 459 26.80 -15.69 -33.97
CA ASN A 459 28.03 -16.08 -33.31
C ASN A 459 28.21 -15.44 -31.91
N GLU A 460 27.42 -14.43 -31.56
CA GLU A 460 27.44 -13.80 -30.24
C GLU A 460 26.38 -14.35 -29.28
N SER A 461 25.45 -15.19 -29.75
CA SER A 461 24.35 -15.70 -28.93
C SER A 461 24.83 -16.43 -27.67
N GLN A 462 25.85 -17.30 -27.82
CA GLN A 462 26.38 -18.04 -26.68
C GLN A 462 27.13 -17.13 -25.71
N LEU A 463 27.87 -16.14 -26.22
CA LEU A 463 28.61 -15.19 -25.39
C LEU A 463 27.66 -14.28 -24.60
N MET A 464 26.55 -13.89 -25.21
CA MET A 464 25.52 -13.05 -24.58
C MET A 464 24.85 -13.77 -23.40
N LYS A 465 24.64 -15.09 -23.49
CA LYS A 465 24.12 -15.92 -22.37
C LYS A 465 25.07 -15.96 -21.16
N GLU A 466 26.35 -15.67 -21.39
CA GLU A 466 27.39 -15.66 -20.37
C GLU A 466 27.65 -14.26 -19.82
N ILE A 467 26.83 -13.27 -20.12
CA ILE A 467 26.92 -11.95 -19.47
C ILE A 467 26.39 -12.07 -18.04
N TYR A 468 27.28 -11.89 -17.06
CA TYR A 468 26.97 -11.98 -15.64
C TYR A 468 27.26 -10.70 -14.88
N TYR A 469 28.04 -9.79 -15.45
CA TYR A 469 28.57 -8.64 -14.75
C TYR A 469 28.14 -7.34 -15.42
N LEU A 470 27.86 -6.35 -14.60
CA LEU A 470 27.63 -4.97 -14.98
C LEU A 470 28.79 -4.16 -14.41
N HIS A 471 29.49 -3.43 -15.27
CA HIS A 471 30.44 -2.40 -14.90
C HIS A 471 29.91 -1.05 -15.34
N PHE A 472 30.07 -0.05 -14.50
CA PHE A 472 29.60 1.30 -14.77
C PHE A 472 30.69 2.30 -14.43
N LYS A 473 30.94 3.24 -15.33
CA LYS A 473 31.90 4.33 -15.18
C LYS A 473 31.21 5.65 -15.45
N VAL A 474 31.43 6.63 -14.58
CA VAL A 474 31.05 8.02 -14.80
C VAL A 474 32.29 8.80 -15.15
N ASN A 475 32.15 9.70 -16.12
CA ASN A 475 33.19 10.58 -16.66
C ASN A 475 34.32 9.83 -17.41
N ASN A 476 34.48 10.13 -18.70
CA ASN A 476 35.54 9.57 -19.56
C ASN A 476 36.83 10.42 -19.57
N ASN A 477 36.88 11.51 -18.80
CA ASN A 477 38.04 12.39 -18.68
C ASN A 477 38.51 12.42 -17.21
N ASP A 478 39.53 11.61 -16.88
CA ASP A 478 40.00 11.34 -15.51
C ASP A 478 40.47 12.59 -14.72
N GLN A 479 40.55 13.77 -15.36
CA GLN A 479 41.04 15.02 -14.76
C GLN A 479 40.00 15.84 -13.97
N MET A 480 38.70 15.49 -13.98
CA MET A 480 37.64 16.29 -13.31
C MET A 480 36.95 15.60 -12.11
N LEU A 481 37.68 14.76 -11.36
CA LEU A 481 37.18 14.08 -10.15
C LEU A 481 36.61 15.04 -9.08
N THR A 482 37.02 16.32 -9.08
CA THR A 482 36.55 17.35 -8.14
C THR A 482 35.07 17.73 -8.32
N GLU A 483 34.48 17.46 -9.49
CA GLU A 483 33.05 17.74 -9.80
C GLU A 483 32.09 16.63 -9.37
N LEU A 484 32.63 15.50 -8.89
CA LEU A 484 31.87 14.29 -8.53
C LEU A 484 31.49 14.23 -7.03
N LYS A 485 31.59 15.36 -6.31
CA LYS A 485 30.98 15.48 -4.98
C LYS A 485 29.49 15.20 -5.13
N ASN A 486 28.97 14.27 -4.32
CA ASN A 486 27.56 13.87 -4.28
C ASN A 486 27.06 12.96 -5.43
N LEU A 487 27.94 12.20 -6.11
CA LEU A 487 27.51 11.14 -7.06
C LEU A 487 26.37 10.25 -6.54
N LYS A 488 26.39 9.93 -5.24
CA LYS A 488 25.34 9.15 -4.57
C LYS A 488 23.96 9.84 -4.56
N GLU A 489 23.93 11.17 -4.55
CA GLU A 489 22.71 11.97 -4.51
C GLU A 489 22.16 12.21 -5.93
N ASP A 490 23.04 12.25 -6.93
CA ASP A 490 22.70 12.61 -8.31
C ASP A 490 22.58 11.41 -9.27
N PHE A 491 23.00 10.21 -8.87
CA PHE A 491 22.92 8.99 -9.69
C PHE A 491 22.22 7.84 -8.98
N ARG A 492 21.36 7.13 -9.71
CA ARG A 492 20.75 5.87 -9.26
C ARG A 492 20.79 4.84 -10.38
N ILE A 493 21.23 3.63 -10.06
CA ILE A 493 21.21 2.51 -10.98
C ILE A 493 20.27 1.45 -10.43
N PHE A 494 19.47 0.90 -11.32
CA PHE A 494 18.43 -0.06 -11.06
C PHE A 494 18.63 -1.26 -12.00
N ILE A 495 18.59 -2.47 -11.45
CA ILE A 495 18.78 -3.70 -12.23
C ILE A 495 17.51 -4.53 -12.10
N GLY A 496 16.88 -4.81 -13.23
CA GLY A 496 15.71 -5.66 -13.37
C GLY A 496 16.04 -6.96 -14.09
N THR A 497 15.32 -8.02 -13.74
CA THR A 497 15.47 -9.37 -14.32
C THR A 497 14.76 -9.54 -15.67
N SER A 498 13.80 -8.66 -15.96
CA SER A 498 12.94 -8.76 -17.14
C SER A 498 13.47 -7.90 -18.30
N PRO A 499 13.56 -8.44 -19.52
CA PRO A 499 13.88 -7.66 -20.70
C PRO A 499 12.67 -6.88 -21.22
N VAL A 500 12.93 -5.78 -21.91
CA VAL A 500 11.94 -4.97 -22.63
C VAL A 500 11.74 -5.56 -24.02
N LEU A 501 10.64 -6.30 -24.23
CA LEU A 501 10.38 -7.02 -25.49
C LEU A 501 9.18 -6.47 -26.26
N HIS A 502 8.06 -6.25 -25.57
CA HIS A 502 6.78 -5.92 -26.19
C HIS A 502 6.20 -4.63 -25.64
N GLU A 503 5.35 -3.99 -26.44
CA GLU A 503 4.64 -2.79 -25.99
C GLU A 503 3.64 -3.13 -24.90
N LEU A 504 3.64 -2.30 -23.86
CA LEU A 504 2.72 -2.47 -22.75
C LEU A 504 1.41 -1.72 -23.00
N SER A 505 0.29 -2.43 -23.05
CA SER A 505 -0.99 -1.76 -23.29
C SER A 505 -1.38 -0.81 -22.15
N LEU A 506 -1.90 0.35 -22.54
CA LEU A 506 -2.54 1.30 -21.64
C LEU A 506 -3.90 0.79 -21.15
N PHE A 507 -4.54 -0.13 -21.86
CA PHE A 507 -5.91 -0.56 -21.58
C PHE A 507 -5.97 -1.75 -20.64
N VAL A 508 -6.78 -1.62 -19.59
CA VAL A 508 -7.14 -2.70 -18.68
C VAL A 508 -8.49 -3.28 -19.11
N ILE A 509 -8.56 -4.60 -19.25
CA ILE A 509 -9.82 -5.31 -19.48
C ILE A 509 -10.03 -6.38 -18.41
N PRO A 510 -11.29 -6.64 -18.01
CA PRO A 510 -11.60 -7.74 -17.10
C PRO A 510 -11.16 -9.10 -17.66
N GLN A 511 -10.78 -10.04 -16.80
CA GLN A 511 -10.26 -11.35 -17.16
C GLN A 511 -11.29 -12.14 -17.95
N GLU A 512 -12.59 -11.99 -17.66
CA GLU A 512 -13.66 -12.64 -18.40
C GLU A 512 -13.80 -12.13 -19.85
N LYS A 513 -13.20 -10.98 -20.19
CA LYS A 513 -13.14 -10.42 -21.54
C LYS A 513 -11.74 -10.51 -22.16
N TYR A 514 -10.76 -11.03 -21.42
CA TYR A 514 -9.38 -11.17 -21.88
C TYR A 514 -9.27 -12.34 -22.86
N THR A 515 -8.78 -12.08 -24.07
CA THR A 515 -8.72 -13.08 -25.15
C THR A 515 -7.28 -13.39 -25.53
N LEU A 516 -7.06 -14.50 -26.25
CA LEU A 516 -5.76 -14.86 -26.79
C LEU A 516 -5.15 -13.73 -27.65
N GLU A 517 -5.97 -13.05 -28.44
CA GLU A 517 -5.53 -11.91 -29.25
C GLU A 517 -4.98 -10.77 -28.41
N HIS A 518 -5.58 -10.51 -27.23
CA HIS A 518 -5.04 -9.51 -26.30
C HIS A 518 -3.66 -9.89 -25.77
N THR A 519 -3.42 -11.18 -25.51
CA THR A 519 -2.11 -11.69 -25.10
C THR A 519 -1.10 -11.60 -26.24
N THR A 520 -1.43 -12.11 -27.43
CA THR A 520 -0.46 -12.21 -28.55
C THR A 520 -0.16 -10.86 -29.16
N CYS A 521 -1.17 -9.98 -29.28
CA CYS A 521 -1.03 -8.66 -29.89
C CYS A 521 -0.73 -7.57 -28.87
N HIS A 522 -0.66 -7.90 -27.57
CA HIS A 522 -0.38 -6.96 -26.48
C HIS A 522 -1.30 -5.73 -26.47
N THR A 523 -2.57 -5.91 -26.86
CA THR A 523 -3.55 -4.82 -27.04
C THR A 523 -4.27 -4.45 -25.75
N ALA A 524 -4.22 -5.29 -24.72
CA ALA A 524 -4.75 -5.01 -23.39
C ALA A 524 -4.01 -5.81 -22.31
N ILE A 525 -4.17 -5.40 -21.07
CA ILE A 525 -3.71 -6.10 -19.87
C ILE A 525 -4.94 -6.55 -19.08
N SER A 526 -4.93 -7.77 -18.55
CA SER A 526 -5.94 -8.18 -17.57
C SER A 526 -5.76 -7.42 -16.26
N GLU A 527 -6.86 -7.04 -15.61
CA GLU A 527 -6.90 -6.56 -14.24
C GLU A 527 -6.20 -7.49 -13.23
N LEU A 528 -6.15 -8.80 -13.49
CA LEU A 528 -5.39 -9.75 -12.66
C LEU A 528 -3.88 -9.54 -12.78
N LYS A 529 -3.42 -9.01 -13.93
CA LYS A 529 -2.03 -8.64 -14.21
C LYS A 529 -1.59 -7.33 -13.56
N LEU A 530 -2.52 -6.54 -13.04
CA LEU A 530 -2.19 -5.30 -12.34
C LEU A 530 -1.54 -5.54 -10.97
N GLU A 531 -0.61 -4.66 -10.63
CA GLU A 531 -0.09 -4.56 -9.27
C GLU A 531 -1.23 -4.32 -8.26
N ARG A 532 -1.05 -4.78 -7.03
CA ARG A 532 -2.12 -4.74 -6.04
C ARG A 532 -2.71 -3.33 -5.82
N PRO A 533 -1.91 -2.24 -5.72
CA PRO A 533 -2.48 -0.90 -5.65
C PRO A 533 -3.44 -0.56 -6.78
N LEU A 534 -3.06 -0.90 -8.02
CA LEU A 534 -3.88 -0.67 -9.21
C LEU A 534 -5.11 -1.55 -9.27
N ARG A 535 -4.98 -2.82 -8.87
CA ARG A 535 -6.11 -3.75 -8.82
C ARG A 535 -7.13 -3.36 -7.75
N ASP A 536 -6.68 -2.91 -6.59
CA ASP A 536 -7.56 -2.42 -5.51
C ASP A 536 -8.33 -1.16 -6.00
N LEU A 537 -7.64 -0.23 -6.68
CA LEU A 537 -8.26 0.92 -7.34
C LEU A 537 -9.21 0.54 -8.48
N TYR A 538 -8.85 -0.46 -9.28
CA TYR A 538 -9.66 -0.93 -10.40
C TYR A 538 -11.04 -1.40 -9.93
N TYR A 539 -11.05 -2.28 -8.92
CA TYR A 539 -12.31 -2.82 -8.38
C TYR A 539 -13.15 -1.78 -7.65
N SER A 540 -12.56 -0.69 -7.15
CA SER A 540 -13.33 0.36 -6.48
C SER A 540 -14.12 1.24 -7.44
N VAL A 541 -13.71 1.38 -8.71
CA VAL A 541 -14.37 2.28 -9.68
C VAL A 541 -15.09 1.59 -10.85
N ILE A 542 -14.88 0.28 -11.05
CA ILE A 542 -15.39 -0.43 -12.24
C ILE A 542 -16.92 -0.45 -12.35
N ASN A 543 -17.64 -0.33 -11.23
CA ASN A 543 -19.11 -0.34 -11.18
C ASN A 543 -19.75 1.04 -11.05
N PHE A 544 -18.97 2.12 -11.06
CA PHE A 544 -19.49 3.48 -10.93
C PHE A 544 -20.34 3.86 -12.15
N LYS A 545 -21.42 4.60 -11.91
CA LYS A 545 -22.36 5.12 -12.92
C LYS A 545 -22.65 6.59 -12.64
N LEU A 546 -22.64 7.43 -13.68
CA LEU A 546 -23.01 8.85 -13.56
C LEU A 546 -24.52 9.05 -13.56
N ASN A 547 -25.17 8.60 -14.63
CA ASN A 547 -26.62 8.65 -14.74
C ASN A 547 -27.20 7.52 -13.89
N THR A 548 -28.05 7.90 -12.94
CA THR A 548 -28.72 7.00 -11.99
C THR A 548 -30.22 7.11 -12.17
N ASP A 549 -30.99 6.17 -11.64
CA ASP A 549 -32.46 6.24 -11.74
C ASP A 549 -33.03 7.53 -11.12
N GLU A 550 -32.35 8.06 -10.08
CA GLU A 550 -32.70 9.33 -9.44
C GLU A 550 -32.29 10.58 -10.24
N PHE A 551 -31.34 10.46 -11.16
CA PHE A 551 -30.89 11.55 -12.02
C PHE A 551 -30.39 11.00 -13.36
N PRO A 552 -31.31 10.60 -14.26
CA PRO A 552 -30.97 9.83 -15.47
C PRO A 552 -30.31 10.66 -16.57
N ASP A 553 -30.43 11.98 -16.52
CA ASP A 553 -29.93 12.93 -17.53
C ASP A 553 -28.86 13.89 -16.97
N LEU A 554 -28.16 13.51 -15.90
CA LEU A 554 -27.11 14.32 -15.27
C LEU A 554 -26.07 14.79 -16.30
N THR A 555 -25.59 13.89 -17.16
CA THR A 555 -24.62 14.23 -18.21
C THR A 555 -25.11 15.32 -19.17
N ASP A 556 -26.40 15.34 -19.48
CA ASP A 556 -27.01 16.33 -20.37
C ASP A 556 -27.21 17.68 -19.67
N VAL A 557 -27.50 17.66 -18.37
CA VAL A 557 -27.55 18.87 -17.55
C VAL A 557 -26.17 19.50 -17.44
N ILE A 558 -25.12 18.71 -17.21
CA ILE A 558 -23.73 19.19 -17.18
C ILE A 558 -23.38 19.85 -18.53
N ALA A 559 -23.70 19.19 -19.64
CA ALA A 559 -23.47 19.74 -20.99
C ALA A 559 -24.17 21.10 -21.18
N ARG A 560 -25.40 21.24 -20.69
CA ARG A 560 -26.15 22.51 -20.73
C ARG A 560 -25.53 23.57 -19.80
N SER A 561 -25.10 23.20 -18.60
CA SER A 561 -24.42 24.11 -17.65
C SER A 561 -23.11 24.66 -18.21
N ILE A 562 -22.35 23.84 -18.94
CA ILE A 562 -21.13 24.26 -19.64
C ILE A 562 -21.45 25.24 -20.77
N LYS A 563 -22.54 25.04 -21.52
CA LYS A 563 -22.90 25.91 -22.65
C LYS A 563 -23.56 27.23 -22.22
N ASN A 564 -24.13 27.28 -21.02
CA ASN A 564 -24.88 28.44 -20.54
C ASN A 564 -23.97 29.43 -19.77
N PRO A 565 -23.82 30.69 -20.20
CA PRO A 565 -23.03 31.70 -19.49
C PRO A 565 -23.45 31.95 -18.03
N LYS A 566 -24.71 31.62 -17.68
CA LYS A 566 -25.22 31.73 -16.31
C LYS A 566 -24.95 30.48 -15.46
N GLY A 567 -24.69 29.33 -16.10
CA GLY A 567 -24.44 28.05 -15.46
C GLY A 567 -23.16 28.05 -14.64
N TRP A 568 -23.13 27.26 -13.58
CA TRP A 568 -21.98 27.15 -12.69
C TRP A 568 -20.76 26.59 -13.42
N CYS A 569 -20.93 25.53 -14.23
CA CYS A 569 -19.83 24.92 -14.97
C CYS A 569 -19.13 25.93 -15.88
N TYR A 570 -19.89 26.73 -16.66
CA TYR A 570 -19.33 27.77 -17.53
C TYR A 570 -18.47 28.77 -16.75
N LYS A 571 -19.02 29.30 -15.65
CA LYS A 571 -18.33 30.30 -14.82
C LYS A 571 -17.05 29.74 -14.22
N LYS A 572 -17.12 28.54 -13.65
CA LYS A 572 -15.99 27.88 -13.00
C LYS A 572 -14.87 27.57 -14.01
N LEU A 573 -15.20 27.11 -15.21
CA LEU A 573 -14.21 26.89 -16.28
C LEU A 573 -13.54 28.19 -16.71
N LYS A 574 -14.30 29.29 -16.82
CA LYS A 574 -13.76 30.61 -17.18
C LYS A 574 -12.77 31.12 -16.12
N GLU A 575 -13.08 30.95 -14.84
CA GLU A 575 -12.18 31.30 -13.72
C GLU A 575 -10.85 30.51 -13.77
N LYS A 576 -10.88 29.27 -14.28
CA LYS A 576 -9.72 28.38 -14.30
C LYS A 576 -8.76 28.61 -15.47
N ALA A 577 -9.06 29.49 -16.41
CA ALA A 577 -8.26 29.70 -17.63
C ALA A 577 -6.79 30.05 -17.34
N GLU A 578 -6.47 30.58 -16.15
CA GLU A 578 -5.14 31.02 -15.75
C GLU A 578 -4.37 29.99 -14.89
N ARG A 579 -4.93 28.78 -14.70
CA ARG A 579 -4.42 27.80 -13.72
C ARG A 579 -3.05 27.19 -14.05
N PHE A 580 -2.65 27.20 -15.33
CA PHE A 580 -1.44 26.51 -15.80
C PHE A 580 -0.41 27.47 -16.42
N GLY A 581 -0.17 28.61 -15.79
CA GLY A 581 0.74 29.65 -16.29
C GLY A 581 0.00 30.60 -17.23
N LYS A 582 0.49 30.76 -18.47
CA LYS A 582 -0.14 31.66 -19.44
C LYS A 582 -1.64 31.33 -19.62
N PRO A 583 -2.55 32.32 -19.55
CA PRO A 583 -3.98 32.09 -19.68
C PRO A 583 -4.34 31.34 -20.96
N ASN A 584 -5.05 30.23 -20.81
CA ASN A 584 -5.58 29.43 -21.90
C ASN A 584 -6.96 28.87 -21.52
N PRO A 585 -8.05 29.32 -22.15
CA PRO A 585 -9.41 28.88 -21.80
C PRO A 585 -9.67 27.40 -22.10
N LYS A 586 -8.86 26.76 -22.94
CA LYS A 586 -8.96 25.33 -23.28
C LYS A 586 -8.07 24.43 -22.41
N ALA A 587 -7.07 24.98 -21.73
CA ALA A 587 -6.27 24.24 -20.76
C ALA A 587 -7.00 24.18 -19.40
N THR A 588 -8.24 23.67 -19.37
CA THR A 588 -9.08 23.63 -18.16
C THR A 588 -10.01 22.43 -18.15
N TYR A 589 -10.35 21.94 -16.98
CA TYR A 589 -11.38 20.91 -16.76
C TYR A 589 -11.98 21.15 -15.38
N LEU A 590 -13.15 20.57 -15.06
CA LEU A 590 -13.68 20.60 -13.69
C LEU A 590 -13.20 19.37 -12.92
N ARG A 591 -12.87 19.54 -11.65
CA ARG A 591 -12.36 18.51 -10.76
C ARG A 591 -13.30 18.39 -9.55
N LEU A 592 -14.09 17.33 -9.51
CA LEU A 592 -15.10 17.09 -8.48
C LEU A 592 -14.65 15.95 -7.57
N THR A 593 -14.57 16.19 -6.27
CA THR A 593 -14.10 15.17 -5.32
C THR A 593 -15.23 14.27 -4.86
N VAL A 594 -14.93 13.01 -4.57
CA VAL A 594 -15.90 12.02 -4.07
C VAL A 594 -15.37 11.41 -2.78
N GLY A 595 -16.14 11.55 -1.69
CA GLY A 595 -15.80 10.99 -0.39
C GLY A 595 -14.71 11.77 0.37
N GLU A 596 -14.30 11.23 1.50
CA GLU A 596 -13.35 11.89 2.41
C GLU A 596 -11.89 11.79 1.93
N GLN A 597 -11.08 12.81 2.26
CA GLN A 597 -9.65 12.81 2.00
C GLN A 597 -8.91 12.03 3.09
N ILE A 598 -8.41 10.84 2.73
CA ILE A 598 -7.74 9.91 3.65
C ILE A 598 -6.20 9.98 3.63
N GLY A 599 -5.60 10.95 2.92
CA GLY A 599 -4.16 11.20 2.94
C GLY A 599 -3.26 10.17 2.24
N ASN A 600 -3.85 9.25 1.46
CA ASN A 600 -3.12 8.19 0.73
C ASN A 600 -3.11 8.39 -0.80
N ALA A 601 -3.28 9.63 -1.26
CA ALA A 601 -3.32 10.01 -2.67
C ALA A 601 -2.87 11.48 -2.84
N PRO A 602 -2.43 11.91 -4.05
CA PRO A 602 -2.26 13.32 -4.37
C PRO A 602 -3.63 14.04 -4.36
N GLY A 603 -3.96 14.62 -3.21
CA GLY A 603 -5.28 15.17 -2.91
C GLY A 603 -6.29 14.09 -2.51
N HIS A 604 -7.43 14.02 -3.21
CA HIS A 604 -8.49 13.05 -2.92
C HIS A 604 -8.28 11.73 -3.68
N THR A 605 -8.65 10.62 -3.05
CA THR A 605 -8.57 9.28 -3.64
C THR A 605 -9.47 9.13 -4.86
N TYR A 606 -10.65 9.76 -4.89
CA TYR A 606 -11.60 9.67 -6.01
C TYR A 606 -11.95 11.05 -6.53
N VAL A 607 -11.84 11.20 -7.85
CA VAL A 607 -12.01 12.46 -8.54
C VAL A 607 -12.77 12.23 -9.84
N ILE A 608 -13.88 12.93 -10.01
CA ILE A 608 -14.57 13.02 -11.30
C ILE A 608 -14.04 14.25 -12.02
N GLU A 609 -13.55 14.05 -13.24
CA GLU A 609 -13.10 15.13 -14.10
C GLU A 609 -14.06 15.31 -15.28
N VAL A 610 -14.53 16.55 -15.46
CA VAL A 610 -15.41 16.94 -16.56
C VAL A 610 -14.60 17.74 -17.57
N TRP A 611 -14.55 17.23 -18.79
CA TRP A 611 -13.76 17.73 -19.91
C TRP A 611 -14.67 18.35 -20.98
N PRO A 612 -14.78 19.68 -21.02
CA PRO A 612 -15.61 20.34 -22.03
C PRO A 612 -15.03 20.20 -23.46
N PRO A 613 -15.84 20.42 -24.50
CA PRO A 613 -15.40 20.31 -25.90
C PRO A 613 -14.11 21.07 -26.24
N GLY A 614 -13.09 20.35 -26.69
CA GLY A 614 -11.76 20.87 -27.03
C GLY A 614 -10.84 21.18 -25.86
N HIS A 615 -11.24 20.85 -24.63
CA HIS A 615 -10.43 21.12 -23.44
C HIS A 615 -9.38 20.04 -23.19
N HIS A 616 -8.31 20.40 -22.48
CA HIS A 616 -7.21 19.49 -22.17
C HIS A 616 -6.52 19.83 -20.83
N SER A 617 -5.78 18.86 -20.31
CA SER A 617 -4.82 19.06 -19.22
C SER A 617 -3.49 19.63 -19.78
N PRO A 618 -2.61 20.20 -18.94
CA PRO A 618 -1.20 20.27 -19.29
C PRO A 618 -0.61 18.86 -19.41
N ILE A 619 0.62 18.77 -19.92
CA ILE A 619 1.43 17.56 -19.74
C ILE A 619 1.87 17.54 -18.29
N HIS A 620 1.65 16.43 -17.59
CA HIS A 620 1.87 16.35 -16.14
C HIS A 620 2.26 14.95 -15.70
N ASN A 621 2.81 14.85 -14.49
CA ASN A 621 3.33 13.64 -13.88
C ASN A 621 2.90 13.57 -12.40
N HIS A 622 2.35 12.43 -11.96
CA HIS A 622 1.83 12.24 -10.60
C HIS A 622 2.85 11.66 -9.62
N SER A 623 4.15 11.82 -9.89
CA SER A 623 5.23 11.33 -9.06
C SER A 623 5.12 9.82 -8.83
N ASN A 624 5.05 9.37 -7.57
CA ASN A 624 5.01 7.97 -7.18
C ASN A 624 3.58 7.44 -6.95
N ALA A 625 2.55 8.12 -7.45
CA ALA A 625 1.16 7.67 -7.31
C ALA A 625 0.83 6.56 -8.32
N TYR A 626 -0.02 5.62 -7.92
CA TYR A 626 -0.74 4.72 -8.81
C TYR A 626 -2.09 5.34 -9.13
N ALA A 627 -2.58 5.17 -10.36
CA ALA A 627 -3.94 5.57 -10.67
C ALA A 627 -4.65 4.63 -11.64
N ILE A 628 -5.97 4.57 -11.49
CA ILE A 628 -6.89 4.03 -12.48
C ILE A 628 -7.76 5.17 -12.99
N ILE A 629 -7.88 5.27 -14.31
CA ILE A 629 -8.73 6.25 -14.99
C ILE A 629 -9.78 5.48 -15.79
N ARG A 630 -11.05 5.78 -15.57
CA ARG A 630 -12.16 5.18 -16.31
C ARG A 630 -13.00 6.26 -16.96
N VAL A 631 -13.30 6.09 -18.24
CA VAL A 631 -14.19 6.99 -18.97
C VAL A 631 -15.63 6.60 -18.65
N LEU A 632 -16.37 7.52 -18.02
CA LEU A 632 -17.77 7.31 -17.62
C LEU A 632 -18.75 7.81 -18.66
N SER A 633 -18.36 8.75 -19.52
CA SER A 633 -19.16 9.29 -20.62
C SER A 633 -18.26 9.92 -21.67
N GLY A 634 -18.51 9.65 -22.96
CA GLY A 634 -17.77 10.26 -24.08
C GLY A 634 -16.42 9.60 -24.35
N GLU A 635 -15.46 10.37 -24.85
CA GLU A 635 -14.11 9.89 -25.16
C GLU A 635 -13.03 10.94 -24.89
N ILE A 636 -11.84 10.47 -24.56
CA ILE A 636 -10.67 11.29 -24.25
C ILE A 636 -9.44 10.74 -24.98
N LEU A 637 -8.66 11.63 -25.59
CA LEU A 637 -7.33 11.31 -26.08
C LEU A 637 -6.35 11.32 -24.90
N VAL A 638 -5.62 10.22 -24.74
CA VAL A 638 -4.47 10.11 -23.84
C VAL A 638 -3.19 10.18 -24.66
N ARG A 639 -2.28 11.07 -24.26
CA ARG A 639 -0.93 11.16 -24.79
C ARG A 639 0.07 10.76 -23.73
N LEU A 640 0.93 9.78 -23.99
CA LEU A 640 2.00 9.38 -23.09
C LEU A 640 3.34 9.92 -23.58
N TYR A 641 4.13 10.44 -22.66
CA TYR A 641 5.44 11.02 -22.91
C TYR A 641 6.52 10.24 -22.15
N PRO A 642 7.76 10.16 -22.67
CA PRO A 642 8.83 9.43 -22.01
C PRO A 642 9.22 10.04 -20.66
N ALA A 643 9.10 11.36 -20.50
CA ALA A 643 9.37 12.08 -19.26
C ALA A 643 8.70 13.47 -19.29
N LEU A 644 8.55 14.08 -18.12
CA LEU A 644 8.13 15.48 -17.99
C LEU A 644 9.36 16.37 -18.13
N THR A 645 9.48 17.09 -19.25
CA THR A 645 10.64 17.96 -19.54
C THR A 645 10.19 19.26 -20.19
N LEU A 646 11.06 20.27 -20.16
CA LEU A 646 10.82 21.55 -20.86
C LEU A 646 10.86 21.39 -22.39
N ASN A 647 11.57 20.38 -22.89
CA ASN A 647 11.69 20.10 -24.32
C ASN A 647 10.71 19.00 -24.77
N VAL A 648 9.43 19.11 -24.40
CA VAL A 648 8.46 18.02 -24.59
C VAL A 648 8.23 17.64 -26.06
N ASN A 649 8.40 18.60 -26.99
CA ASN A 649 8.25 18.40 -28.43
C ASN A 649 9.39 17.60 -29.06
N GLN A 650 10.40 17.25 -28.28
CA GLN A 650 11.53 16.41 -28.66
C GLN A 650 11.11 14.98 -28.98
N TYR A 651 10.02 14.48 -28.38
CA TYR A 651 9.55 13.11 -28.56
C TYR A 651 8.13 13.07 -29.10
N LYS A 652 7.90 12.17 -30.06
CA LYS A 652 6.54 11.85 -30.48
C LYS A 652 5.84 11.11 -29.34
N PRO A 653 4.68 11.59 -28.84
CA PRO A 653 3.96 10.88 -27.80
C PRO A 653 3.26 9.63 -28.35
N ILE A 654 2.98 8.68 -27.47
CA ILE A 654 2.03 7.60 -27.77
C ILE A 654 0.63 8.19 -27.64
N GLU A 655 -0.18 8.09 -28.68
CA GLU A 655 -1.56 8.59 -28.70
C GLU A 655 -2.55 7.43 -28.65
N GLN A 656 -3.49 7.48 -27.71
CA GLN A 656 -4.55 6.48 -27.55
C GLN A 656 -5.89 7.15 -27.27
N ILE A 657 -6.94 6.79 -28.02
CA ILE A 657 -8.30 7.25 -27.75
C ILE A 657 -8.97 6.28 -26.78
N CYS A 658 -9.46 6.81 -25.67
CA CYS A 658 -10.13 6.06 -24.63
C CYS A 658 -11.63 6.40 -24.66
N HIS A 659 -12.44 5.44 -25.11
CA HIS A 659 -13.89 5.59 -25.21
C HIS A 659 -14.61 5.22 -23.91
N GLU A 660 -15.89 5.55 -23.80
CA GLU A 660 -16.76 5.21 -22.68
C GLU A 660 -16.62 3.74 -22.25
N GLY A 661 -16.49 3.54 -20.93
CA GLY A 661 -16.30 2.23 -20.31
C GLY A 661 -14.86 1.70 -20.33
N ARG A 662 -13.96 2.27 -21.15
CA ARG A 662 -12.53 1.90 -21.14
C ARG A 662 -11.86 2.36 -19.85
N VAL A 663 -10.86 1.58 -19.45
CA VAL A 663 -10.07 1.78 -18.24
C VAL A 663 -8.61 1.83 -18.62
N THR A 664 -7.91 2.85 -18.14
CA THR A 664 -6.46 3.03 -18.26
C THR A 664 -5.82 3.09 -16.88
N TRP A 665 -4.50 2.95 -16.84
CA TRP A 665 -3.75 2.83 -15.60
C TRP A 665 -2.40 3.54 -15.69
N LEU A 666 -1.87 3.94 -14.54
CA LEU A 666 -0.50 4.44 -14.39
C LEU A 666 0.11 3.93 -13.08
N SER A 667 1.38 3.57 -13.11
CA SER A 667 2.20 3.22 -11.94
C SER A 667 3.37 4.19 -11.84
N PRO A 668 4.15 4.24 -10.75
CA PRO A 668 5.30 5.16 -10.64
C PRO A 668 6.29 5.11 -11.81
N ASN A 669 6.37 3.99 -12.52
CA ASN A 669 7.33 3.80 -13.60
C ASN A 669 6.73 3.84 -15.01
N LEU A 670 5.42 3.72 -15.15
CA LEU A 670 4.74 3.50 -16.43
C LEU A 670 3.46 4.34 -16.55
N ASN A 671 3.26 4.91 -17.73
CA ASN A 671 2.15 5.80 -18.10
C ASN A 671 2.02 7.05 -17.20
N GLN A 672 3.06 7.44 -16.45
CA GLN A 672 3.00 8.58 -15.51
C GLN A 672 2.84 9.91 -16.22
N THR A 673 3.73 10.18 -17.18
CA THR A 673 3.78 11.49 -17.83
C THR A 673 2.80 11.51 -18.98
N HIS A 674 1.72 12.26 -18.83
CA HIS A 674 0.65 12.23 -19.82
C HIS A 674 -0.10 13.55 -19.98
N GLN A 675 -0.89 13.62 -21.05
CA GLN A 675 -1.88 14.66 -21.29
C GLN A 675 -3.22 14.01 -21.66
N LEU A 676 -4.30 14.56 -21.11
CA LEU A 676 -5.67 14.22 -21.47
C LEU A 676 -6.27 15.35 -22.28
N LYS A 677 -6.89 15.03 -23.42
CA LYS A 677 -7.56 16.00 -24.29
C LYS A 677 -8.87 15.48 -24.81
N HIS A 678 -9.94 16.25 -24.67
CA HIS A 678 -11.20 15.95 -25.30
C HIS A 678 -11.20 16.51 -26.73
N LEU A 679 -11.23 15.61 -27.72
CA LEU A 679 -11.06 15.97 -29.13
C LEU A 679 -12.31 16.54 -29.78
N ASP A 680 -13.50 16.13 -29.33
CA ASP A 680 -14.75 16.68 -29.83
C ASP A 680 -14.84 18.16 -29.47
N LEU A 681 -15.11 19.00 -30.49
CA LEU A 681 -15.21 20.45 -30.36
C LEU A 681 -16.65 20.94 -30.16
N TYR A 682 -17.65 20.08 -30.36
CA TYR A 682 -19.06 20.48 -30.45
C TYR A 682 -20.03 19.61 -29.64
N GLY A 683 -19.63 18.37 -29.32
CA GLY A 683 -20.48 17.39 -28.64
C GLY A 683 -20.67 17.62 -27.14
N LYS A 684 -20.96 16.51 -26.45
CA LYS A 684 -21.12 16.48 -24.99
C LYS A 684 -19.74 16.43 -24.33
N PRO A 685 -19.59 16.97 -23.10
CA PRO A 685 -18.34 16.84 -22.37
C PRO A 685 -17.98 15.36 -22.17
N CYS A 686 -16.69 15.06 -22.22
CA CYS A 686 -16.18 13.79 -21.70
C CYS A 686 -16.14 13.85 -20.17
N ILE A 687 -16.50 12.75 -19.50
CA ILE A 687 -16.44 12.66 -18.03
C ILE A 687 -15.67 11.40 -17.66
N THR A 688 -14.65 11.57 -16.84
CA THR A 688 -13.80 10.48 -16.35
C THR A 688 -13.87 10.40 -14.84
N ILE A 689 -13.72 9.20 -14.27
CA ILE A 689 -13.34 9.04 -12.88
C ILE A 689 -11.88 8.61 -12.82
N GLN A 690 -11.13 9.29 -11.97
CA GLN A 690 -9.75 8.99 -11.65
C GLN A 690 -9.69 8.63 -10.19
N CYS A 691 -8.94 7.58 -9.89
CA CYS A 691 -8.67 7.22 -8.51
C CYS A 691 -7.19 6.95 -8.31
N TYR A 692 -6.67 7.45 -7.19
CA TYR A 692 -5.25 7.54 -6.94
C TYR A 692 -4.89 6.87 -5.61
N MET A 693 -3.69 6.29 -5.55
CA MET A 693 -3.15 5.75 -4.32
C MET A 693 -1.62 5.78 -4.33
N TYR A 694 -0.98 6.16 -3.23
CA TYR A 694 0.47 5.99 -3.11
C TYR A 694 0.83 4.50 -2.92
N GLY A 695 2.03 4.13 -3.37
CA GLY A 695 2.58 2.80 -3.10
C GLY A 695 2.79 2.56 -1.61
N ARG A 696 2.72 1.31 -1.16
CA ARG A 696 2.94 0.95 0.26
C ARG A 696 4.33 1.32 0.78
N ASP A 697 5.27 1.49 -0.13
CA ASP A 697 6.66 1.82 0.13
C ASP A 697 6.96 3.33 -0.07
N ASP A 698 5.99 4.11 -0.57
CA ASP A 698 6.08 5.57 -0.57
C ASP A 698 5.87 6.09 0.85
N ARG A 699 6.85 6.83 1.36
CA ARG A 699 6.85 7.43 2.71
C ARG A 699 6.80 8.94 2.68
N VAL A 700 6.86 9.53 1.49
CA VAL A 700 6.91 10.98 1.28
C VAL A 700 5.51 11.51 0.98
N HIS A 701 4.69 10.73 0.25
CA HIS A 701 3.32 11.10 -0.11
C HIS A 701 3.27 12.50 -0.74
N TYR A 702 3.96 12.67 -1.86
CA TYR A 702 4.06 13.97 -2.52
C TYR A 702 2.68 14.46 -3.02
N GLU A 703 2.09 15.40 -2.28
CA GLU A 703 0.68 15.80 -2.42
C GLU A 703 0.35 16.60 -3.69
N TYR A 704 1.37 17.00 -4.44
CA TYR A 704 1.26 17.75 -5.68
C TYR A 704 1.49 16.84 -6.89
N PHE A 705 1.19 17.36 -8.06
CA PHE A 705 1.74 16.80 -9.30
C PHE A 705 2.41 17.90 -10.12
N ASP A 706 3.44 17.51 -10.86
CA ASP A 706 4.24 18.43 -11.64
C ASP A 706 3.65 18.56 -13.04
N TYR A 707 3.64 19.76 -13.60
CA TYR A 707 3.10 20.01 -14.93
C TYR A 707 3.95 20.99 -15.74
N LEU A 708 3.99 20.79 -17.05
CA LEU A 708 4.59 21.74 -17.98
C LEU A 708 3.63 22.92 -18.17
N SER A 709 4.11 24.14 -17.92
CA SER A 709 3.33 25.36 -18.08
C SER A 709 2.86 25.55 -19.53
N ASN A 710 1.75 26.26 -19.73
CA ASN A 710 1.16 26.47 -21.07
C ASN A 710 2.07 27.20 -22.06
N ASP A 711 3.09 27.91 -21.56
CA ASP A 711 4.12 28.55 -22.38
C ASP A 711 5.33 27.65 -22.61
N GLU A 712 5.40 26.46 -22.00
CA GLU A 712 6.49 25.47 -22.11
C GLU A 712 7.84 25.95 -21.55
N HIS A 713 7.85 27.03 -20.75
CA HIS A 713 9.10 27.59 -20.19
C HIS A 713 9.40 27.15 -18.75
N SER A 714 8.45 26.49 -18.08
CA SER A 714 8.61 26.08 -16.68
C SER A 714 7.86 24.79 -16.36
N ILE A 715 8.34 24.07 -15.36
CA ILE A 715 7.58 23.01 -14.70
C ILE A 715 7.04 23.60 -13.40
N GLY A 716 5.71 23.59 -13.25
CA GLY A 716 5.01 24.09 -12.08
C GLY A 716 4.49 22.95 -11.21
N HIS A 717 4.10 23.30 -9.98
CA HIS A 717 3.46 22.37 -9.04
C HIS A 717 1.95 22.63 -9.00
N PHE A 718 1.17 21.61 -9.28
CA PHE A 718 -0.29 21.69 -9.21
C PHE A 718 -0.78 21.24 -7.85
N ASP A 719 -1.51 22.12 -7.17
CA ASP A 719 -2.29 21.78 -5.99
C ASP A 719 -3.64 21.14 -6.43
N PRO A 720 -3.86 19.85 -6.12
CA PRO A 720 -5.06 19.11 -6.51
C PRO A 720 -6.28 19.49 -5.65
N LYS A 721 -6.65 20.77 -5.67
CA LYS A 721 -7.88 21.27 -5.04
C LYS A 721 -9.12 20.83 -5.81
N SER A 722 -10.16 20.51 -5.04
CA SER A 722 -11.52 20.30 -5.54
C SER A 722 -12.14 21.61 -6.04
N ASP A 723 -12.91 21.55 -7.11
CA ASP A 723 -13.81 22.64 -7.50
C ASP A 723 -15.14 22.58 -6.72
N MET A 724 -15.59 21.38 -6.34
CA MET A 724 -16.80 21.10 -5.57
C MET A 724 -16.86 19.61 -5.18
N ASP A 725 -17.48 19.26 -4.06
CA ASP A 725 -17.86 17.88 -3.77
C ASP A 725 -18.91 17.38 -4.79
N PHE A 726 -18.82 16.11 -5.19
CA PHE A 726 -19.72 15.57 -6.23
C PHE A 726 -21.19 15.53 -5.80
N HIS A 727 -21.49 15.30 -4.52
CA HIS A 727 -22.86 15.33 -4.03
C HIS A 727 -23.44 16.74 -4.11
N GLU A 728 -22.68 17.75 -3.65
CA GLU A 728 -23.06 19.16 -3.78
C GLU A 728 -23.24 19.55 -5.26
N PHE A 729 -22.33 19.10 -6.13
CA PHE A 729 -22.42 19.33 -7.57
C PHE A 729 -23.68 18.71 -8.18
N LYS A 730 -24.05 17.50 -7.76
CA LYS A 730 -25.29 16.83 -8.22
C LYS A 730 -26.52 17.64 -7.81
N GLU A 731 -26.60 18.11 -6.57
CA GLU A 731 -27.70 18.98 -6.12
C GLU A 731 -27.74 20.30 -6.88
N ARG A 732 -26.57 20.90 -7.13
CA ARG A 732 -26.48 22.11 -7.95
C ARG A 732 -27.01 21.87 -9.36
N MET A 733 -26.63 20.76 -10.01
CA MET A 733 -27.14 20.42 -11.34
C MET A 733 -28.66 20.18 -11.32
N ARG A 734 -29.23 19.60 -10.25
CA ARG A 734 -30.70 19.52 -10.10
C ARG A 734 -31.34 20.90 -10.04
N GLN A 735 -30.77 21.83 -9.29
CA GLN A 735 -31.26 23.20 -9.21
C GLN A 735 -31.16 23.93 -10.55
N GLU A 736 -30.05 23.78 -11.28
CA GLU A 736 -29.91 24.39 -12.62
C GLU A 736 -30.90 23.80 -13.62
N LYS A 737 -31.17 22.49 -13.55
CA LYS A 737 -32.20 21.83 -14.36
C LYS A 737 -33.61 22.40 -14.12
N GLN A 738 -33.92 22.88 -12.91
CA GLN A 738 -35.24 23.41 -12.56
C GLN A 738 -35.36 24.93 -12.80
N ASN A 739 -34.27 25.68 -12.61
CA ASN A 739 -34.30 27.15 -12.51
C ASN A 739 -33.59 27.87 -13.67
N ILE A 740 -32.78 27.17 -14.46
CA ILE A 740 -31.91 27.76 -15.49
C ILE A 740 -32.22 27.19 -16.88
N PHE A 741 -32.72 25.96 -16.96
CA PHE A 741 -33.12 25.26 -18.17
C PHE A 741 -34.60 24.93 -18.13
#